data_AF-A0A6J3JGK6-F1
#
_entry.id   AF-A0A6J3JGK6-F1
#
_cell.length_a   1.000
_cell.length_b   1.000
_cell.length_c   1.000
_cell.angle_alpha   90.00
_cell.angle_beta   90.00
_cell.angle_gamma   90.00
#
_symmetry.space_group_name_H-M   'P 1'
#
loop_
_entity.id
_entity.type
_entity.pdbx_description
1 polymer ?
#
loop_
_entity_poly.entity_id
_entity_poly.type
_entity_poly.pdbx_seq_one_letter_code
_entity_poly.pdbx_strand_id
1 'polypeptide(L)'
;MGQALGIKSCDFQVARNNEEHHTKALSSRRLFVRRGQPFTIILHFRAPVHAFLPALKKVALTAQTGEQPSKVNKTQATFQISSLGDQKLWSAVVEERDAQSWTISVTTPADAVIGHYSLLLQFSGRKPCLLGQFTLLFNPWNRDDAVFLNNEAQRREYLLNQNGLIYLGTADCIQAESWDFGQLHALKEKRVLPTPQTQATEEGALLNKRRGSVPILRQWLTGRGRPVYDGQAWVLAAVACTVLRCLGIPARVVTTFASAQGTGGRLLLDEYYNEEGLQNGEGQRGRIWIFQTSTECWMTRPALPQGYDGWQILHPCAPNGGRVLGSCDLVPVRAVKEGMLGLTPAVSDLFAAINASCVVWKCREDGKLELTDSNTKYVGNNISTKGVGSDRCEDITQNYKYPEGSLQEKEVLERVKKERMKFGKDNGICPPSFQTANPLYLFLKAPSSLPLRGDGQISVTLINHSEQKAVQLAIGVQAVHYNGVLAAELWRKKLSLTLSDNLEKTITIGLLFSYFEQNVPENTFLRLTAMATYSESSLSCFAQEDIAICKPHLAIKMPEKAEQYQPLTASVSIQNSLDAPMEDCVISILGRGLIHRERSYRFGSVWPENTMCTQFQFTPTHLGLQRLTVEVDCNMFQNLTNYQSVTVVAPELSA
;
A
#
# COMPACT_ATOMS: atom_id res chain seq x y z
N MET A 1 38.53 -5.82 -54.70
CA MET A 1 38.16 -6.07 -53.29
C MET A 1 36.79 -5.46 -53.05
N GLY A 2 35.74 -6.27 -52.92
CA GLY A 2 34.37 -5.77 -52.73
C GLY A 2 34.21 -5.10 -51.37
N GLN A 3 33.72 -3.86 -51.33
CA GLN A 3 33.33 -3.21 -50.08
C GLN A 3 32.30 -4.10 -49.38
N ALA A 4 32.60 -4.55 -48.16
CA ALA A 4 31.66 -5.31 -47.37
C ALA A 4 30.64 -4.34 -46.74
N LEU A 5 29.35 -4.66 -46.81
CA LEU A 5 28.32 -3.97 -46.03
C LEU A 5 28.72 -4.04 -44.55
N GLY A 6 28.95 -2.87 -43.95
CA GLY A 6 29.38 -2.71 -42.56
C GLY A 6 28.55 -1.63 -41.88
N ILE A 7 28.16 -1.89 -40.64
CA ILE A 7 27.43 -0.93 -39.79
C ILE A 7 28.45 0.06 -39.22
N LYS A 8 28.10 1.34 -39.24
CA LYS A 8 28.86 2.42 -38.59
C LYS A 8 28.39 2.57 -37.14
N SER A 9 27.09 2.74 -36.95
CA SER A 9 26.45 2.88 -35.63
C SER A 9 24.97 2.53 -35.70
N CYS A 10 24.35 2.31 -34.55
CA CYS A 10 22.90 2.23 -34.38
C CYS A 10 22.47 3.25 -33.33
N ASP A 11 21.61 4.19 -33.71
CA ASP A 11 20.97 5.11 -32.77
C ASP A 11 19.61 4.55 -32.35
N PHE A 12 19.41 4.42 -31.04
CA PHE A 12 18.17 3.91 -30.45
C PHE A 12 17.15 5.02 -30.17
N GLN A 13 17.40 6.25 -30.62
CA GLN A 13 16.47 7.38 -30.52
C GLN A 13 15.90 7.54 -29.10
N VAL A 14 16.79 7.41 -28.10
CA VAL A 14 16.42 7.21 -26.68
C VAL A 14 15.47 8.28 -26.17
N ALA A 15 15.72 9.55 -26.48
CA ALA A 15 14.89 10.65 -26.01
C ALA A 15 13.46 10.59 -26.58
N ARG A 16 13.33 10.38 -27.89
CA ARG A 16 12.05 10.27 -28.60
C ARG A 16 11.26 9.05 -28.12
N ASN A 17 11.87 7.88 -28.16
CA ASN A 17 11.21 6.64 -27.77
C ASN A 17 10.80 6.67 -26.29
N ASN A 18 11.63 7.17 -25.39
CA ASN A 18 11.25 7.22 -23.98
C ASN A 18 10.09 8.20 -23.72
N GLU A 19 9.95 9.27 -24.51
CA GLU A 19 8.79 10.16 -24.44
C GLU A 19 7.52 9.42 -24.91
N GLU A 20 7.57 8.83 -26.11
CA GLU A 20 6.43 8.12 -26.72
C GLU A 20 5.97 6.90 -25.90
N HIS A 21 6.86 6.25 -25.17
CA HIS A 21 6.55 5.11 -24.30
C HIS A 21 6.23 5.49 -22.84
N HIS A 22 6.15 6.78 -22.50
CA HIS A 22 5.92 7.24 -21.13
C HIS A 22 6.96 6.68 -20.13
N THR A 23 8.23 6.70 -20.53
CA THR A 23 9.38 6.19 -19.77
C THR A 23 10.52 7.21 -19.64
N LYS A 24 10.37 8.43 -20.17
CA LYS A 24 11.36 9.53 -20.05
C LYS A 24 11.78 9.81 -18.62
N ALA A 25 10.86 9.66 -17.67
CA ALA A 25 11.15 9.85 -16.26
C ALA A 25 12.08 8.76 -15.68
N LEU A 26 12.18 7.57 -16.29
CA LEU A 26 13.07 6.49 -15.86
C LEU A 26 14.53 6.75 -16.24
N SER A 27 14.78 7.21 -17.47
CA SER A 27 16.13 7.50 -17.95
C SER A 27 16.14 8.43 -19.15
N SER A 28 17.17 9.27 -19.23
CA SER A 28 17.53 10.04 -20.44
C SER A 28 18.66 9.39 -21.25
N ARG A 29 19.28 8.31 -20.74
CA ARG A 29 20.47 7.68 -21.34
C ARG A 29 20.25 6.25 -21.83
N ARG A 30 19.30 5.52 -21.25
CA ARG A 30 18.98 4.15 -21.63
C ARG A 30 17.59 4.08 -22.23
N LEU A 31 17.41 3.19 -23.21
CA LEU A 31 16.11 2.95 -23.82
C LEU A 31 15.25 2.07 -22.91
N PHE A 32 14.08 2.60 -22.54
CA PHE A 32 13.01 1.88 -21.85
C PHE A 32 11.76 1.96 -22.71
N VAL A 33 11.29 0.82 -23.19
CA VAL A 33 10.11 0.71 -24.06
C VAL A 33 9.08 -0.21 -23.43
N ARG A 34 7.83 -0.06 -23.85
CA ARG A 34 6.71 -0.88 -23.38
C ARG A 34 6.28 -1.83 -24.48
N ARG A 35 5.99 -3.07 -24.12
CA ARG A 35 5.67 -4.13 -25.09
C ARG A 35 4.41 -3.82 -25.92
N GLY A 36 4.37 -4.32 -27.14
CA GLY A 36 3.22 -4.12 -28.04
C GLY A 36 3.10 -2.71 -28.63
N GLN A 37 4.05 -1.82 -28.36
CA GLN A 37 4.16 -0.51 -29.00
C GLN A 37 5.47 -0.45 -29.79
N PRO A 38 5.46 0.09 -31.03
CA PRO A 38 6.67 0.24 -31.84
C PRO A 38 7.63 1.27 -31.26
N PHE A 39 8.93 1.07 -31.46
CA PHE A 39 9.99 2.05 -31.19
C PHE A 39 10.95 2.17 -32.37
N THR A 40 11.50 3.36 -32.58
CA THR A 40 12.35 3.66 -33.75
C THR A 40 13.83 3.46 -33.45
N ILE A 41 14.57 2.84 -34.38
CA ILE A 41 16.03 2.82 -34.40
C ILE A 41 16.55 3.32 -35.75
N ILE A 42 17.74 3.93 -35.76
CA ILE A 42 18.39 4.39 -36.99
C ILE A 42 19.71 3.64 -37.17
N LEU A 43 19.79 2.85 -38.25
CA LEU A 43 21.02 2.16 -38.63
C LEU A 43 21.82 3.01 -39.61
N HIS A 44 23.06 3.34 -39.24
CA HIS A 44 23.99 4.02 -40.14
C HIS A 44 24.96 3.02 -40.77
N PHE A 45 25.10 3.08 -42.09
CA PHE A 45 25.98 2.20 -42.86
C PHE A 45 27.28 2.91 -43.22
N ARG A 46 28.37 2.15 -43.40
CA ARG A 46 29.68 2.69 -43.81
C ARG A 46 29.77 3.04 -45.29
N ALA A 47 28.85 2.52 -46.11
CA ALA A 47 28.82 2.71 -47.55
C ALA A 47 27.36 2.89 -48.02
N PRO A 48 27.13 3.53 -49.17
CA PRO A 48 25.78 3.75 -49.69
C PRO A 48 24.99 2.45 -49.87
N VAL A 49 23.76 2.44 -49.36
CA VAL A 49 22.88 1.28 -49.27
C VAL A 49 22.50 0.72 -50.64
N HIS A 50 22.41 1.58 -51.66
CA HIS A 50 21.98 1.20 -53.02
C HIS A 50 22.82 0.05 -53.62
N ALA A 51 24.11 -0.02 -53.29
CA ALA A 51 25.01 -1.08 -53.77
C ALA A 51 24.77 -2.45 -53.09
N PHE A 52 24.00 -2.50 -51.99
CA PHE A 52 23.83 -3.68 -51.13
C PHE A 52 22.37 -4.11 -50.92
N LEU A 53 21.42 -3.52 -51.66
CA LEU A 53 19.99 -3.81 -51.54
C LEU A 53 19.63 -5.32 -51.57
N PRO A 54 20.24 -6.17 -52.43
CA PRO A 54 19.95 -7.61 -52.43
C PRO A 54 20.44 -8.33 -51.16
N ALA A 55 21.55 -7.88 -50.57
CA ALA A 55 22.10 -8.44 -49.33
C ALA A 55 21.29 -7.99 -48.11
N LEU A 56 20.76 -6.76 -48.14
CA LEU A 56 19.93 -6.20 -47.08
C LEU A 56 18.54 -6.85 -46.98
N LYS A 57 18.02 -7.41 -48.08
CA LYS A 57 16.79 -8.25 -48.06
C LYS A 57 16.93 -9.55 -47.25
N LYS A 58 18.15 -9.92 -46.84
CA LYS A 58 18.45 -11.13 -46.05
C LYS A 58 18.90 -10.82 -44.62
N VAL A 59 18.65 -9.58 -44.16
CA VAL A 59 19.06 -9.12 -42.84
C VAL A 59 17.92 -9.31 -41.85
N ALA A 60 18.25 -9.96 -40.73
CA ALA A 60 17.33 -10.19 -39.63
C ALA A 60 17.81 -9.49 -38.37
N LEU A 61 16.88 -9.07 -37.54
CA LEU A 61 17.14 -8.68 -36.17
C LEU A 61 16.92 -9.88 -35.25
N THR A 62 17.71 -9.97 -34.19
CA THR A 62 17.54 -10.94 -33.12
C THR A 62 17.48 -10.22 -31.80
N ALA A 63 16.36 -10.34 -31.08
CA ALA A 63 16.18 -9.84 -29.73
C ALA A 63 16.39 -11.00 -28.73
N GLN A 64 17.18 -10.78 -27.68
CA GLN A 64 17.51 -11.77 -26.66
C GLN A 64 17.43 -11.18 -25.25
N THR A 65 16.84 -11.91 -24.30
CA THR A 65 16.77 -11.57 -22.87
C THR A 65 17.15 -12.77 -21.99
N GLY A 66 17.61 -12.50 -20.77
CA GLY A 66 18.03 -13.52 -19.80
C GLY A 66 19.42 -14.12 -20.05
N GLU A 67 19.89 -14.93 -19.10
CA GLU A 67 21.23 -15.56 -19.16
C GLU A 67 21.32 -16.68 -20.21
N GLN A 68 20.20 -17.36 -20.46
CA GLN A 68 20.09 -18.43 -21.46
C GLN A 68 18.91 -18.17 -22.42
N PRO A 69 19.11 -17.30 -23.44
CA PRO A 69 18.06 -16.98 -24.41
C PRO A 69 17.65 -18.20 -25.24
N SER A 70 16.34 -18.41 -25.40
CA SER A 70 15.77 -19.54 -26.13
C SER A 70 14.50 -19.15 -26.88
N LYS A 71 14.36 -19.63 -28.12
CA LYS A 71 13.13 -19.44 -28.91
C LYS A 71 11.95 -20.17 -28.29
N VAL A 72 12.17 -21.34 -27.69
CA VAL A 72 11.13 -22.16 -27.06
C VAL A 72 10.53 -21.43 -25.86
N ASN A 73 11.39 -20.80 -25.05
CA ASN A 73 10.96 -20.04 -23.85
C ASN A 73 10.55 -18.60 -24.18
N LYS A 74 10.43 -18.23 -25.46
CA LYS A 74 10.14 -16.85 -25.92
C LYS A 74 11.14 -15.78 -25.42
N THR A 75 12.31 -16.17 -24.93
CA THR A 75 13.38 -15.25 -24.49
C THR A 75 14.35 -14.86 -25.62
N GLN A 76 14.19 -15.47 -26.80
CA GLN A 76 14.86 -15.09 -28.04
C GLN A 76 13.87 -15.05 -29.20
N ALA A 77 13.92 -13.99 -30.02
CA ALA A 77 13.16 -13.88 -31.26
C ALA A 77 14.06 -13.40 -32.40
N THR A 78 13.94 -14.00 -33.58
CA THR A 78 14.63 -13.58 -34.80
C THR A 78 13.59 -13.25 -35.86
N PHE A 79 13.65 -12.05 -36.43
CA PHE A 79 12.64 -11.51 -37.34
C PHE A 79 13.31 -10.72 -38.47
N GLN A 80 12.74 -10.80 -39.68
CA GLN A 80 13.28 -10.13 -40.87
C GLN A 80 12.90 -8.64 -40.87
N ILE A 81 13.73 -7.83 -41.50
CA ILE A 81 13.39 -6.43 -41.78
C ILE A 81 12.56 -6.39 -43.08
N SER A 82 11.29 -6.03 -42.97
CA SER A 82 10.29 -6.07 -44.05
C SER A 82 9.69 -4.69 -44.34
N SER A 83 8.81 -4.61 -45.35
CA SER A 83 7.95 -3.44 -45.61
C SER A 83 6.56 -3.58 -44.98
N LEU A 84 6.20 -4.78 -44.50
CA LEU A 84 4.93 -5.10 -43.86
C LEU A 84 5.21 -5.52 -42.42
N GLY A 85 4.59 -4.83 -41.46
CA GLY A 85 4.70 -5.15 -40.05
C GLY A 85 3.70 -6.24 -39.62
N ASP A 86 4.00 -6.85 -38.48
CA ASP A 86 3.06 -7.72 -37.75
C ASP A 86 2.94 -7.18 -36.33
N GLN A 87 1.73 -6.87 -35.89
CA GLN A 87 1.45 -6.35 -34.55
C GLN A 87 1.41 -7.46 -33.49
N LYS A 88 1.27 -8.73 -33.89
CA LYS A 88 1.17 -9.89 -32.98
C LYS A 88 2.50 -10.59 -32.74
N LEU A 89 3.50 -10.34 -33.58
CA LEU A 89 4.84 -10.95 -33.49
C LEU A 89 5.91 -9.87 -33.43
N TRP A 90 7.15 -10.28 -33.12
CA TRP A 90 8.30 -9.40 -33.29
C TRP A 90 8.44 -9.05 -34.77
N SER A 91 8.46 -7.75 -35.09
CA SER A 91 8.59 -7.28 -36.46
C SER A 91 9.47 -6.04 -36.56
N ALA A 92 10.08 -5.83 -37.73
CA ALA A 92 10.85 -4.64 -38.03
C ALA A 92 10.48 -4.13 -39.42
N VAL A 93 10.04 -2.88 -39.48
CA VAL A 93 9.60 -2.22 -40.71
C VAL A 93 10.53 -1.07 -41.04
N VAL A 94 10.97 -0.99 -42.29
CA VAL A 94 11.74 0.19 -42.77
C VAL A 94 10.76 1.33 -43.04
N GLU A 95 10.85 2.41 -42.27
CA GLU A 95 10.02 3.62 -42.43
C GLU A 95 10.64 4.53 -43.50
N GLU A 96 11.94 4.77 -43.41
CA GLU A 96 12.65 5.68 -44.31
C GLU A 96 13.99 5.08 -44.76
N ARG A 97 14.35 5.36 -46.01
CA ARG A 97 15.61 4.93 -46.62
C ARG A 97 16.35 6.14 -47.15
N ASP A 98 17.43 6.49 -46.49
CA ASP A 98 18.40 7.44 -46.99
C ASP A 98 19.61 6.70 -47.59
N ALA A 99 20.46 7.42 -48.32
CA ALA A 99 21.63 6.89 -49.01
C ALA A 99 22.57 6.10 -48.08
N GLN A 100 22.68 6.51 -46.80
CA GLN A 100 23.58 5.88 -45.81
C GLN A 100 22.90 5.49 -44.48
N SER A 101 21.59 5.66 -44.35
CA SER A 101 20.87 5.33 -43.12
C SER A 101 19.48 4.77 -43.34
N TRP A 102 19.09 3.84 -42.48
CA TRP A 102 17.75 3.26 -42.44
C TRP A 102 17.07 3.59 -41.12
N THR A 103 15.90 4.20 -41.20
CA THR A 103 14.99 4.38 -40.07
C THR A 103 14.10 3.15 -40.00
N ILE A 104 14.18 2.41 -38.89
CA ILE A 104 13.48 1.14 -38.69
C ILE A 104 12.58 1.25 -37.47
N SER A 105 11.31 0.89 -37.65
CA SER A 105 10.35 0.72 -36.58
C SER A 105 10.36 -0.73 -36.11
N VAL A 106 10.71 -0.96 -34.85
CA VAL A 106 10.74 -2.29 -34.23
C VAL A 106 9.51 -2.44 -33.34
N THR A 107 8.69 -3.45 -33.60
CA THR A 107 7.49 -3.76 -32.82
C THR A 107 7.71 -5.06 -32.05
N THR A 108 7.40 -5.05 -30.75
CA THR A 108 7.37 -6.27 -29.93
C THR A 108 5.94 -6.77 -29.83
N PRO A 109 5.71 -8.08 -29.61
CA PRO A 109 4.37 -8.57 -29.30
C PRO A 109 3.92 -8.09 -27.91
N ALA A 110 2.60 -8.00 -27.70
CA ALA A 110 2.02 -7.56 -26.42
C ALA A 110 2.21 -8.56 -25.27
N ASP A 111 2.47 -9.84 -25.57
CA ASP A 111 2.78 -10.89 -24.59
C ASP A 111 4.29 -11.10 -24.38
N ALA A 112 5.15 -10.22 -24.94
CA ALA A 112 6.59 -10.32 -24.80
C ALA A 112 7.02 -10.39 -23.32
N VAL A 113 8.04 -11.20 -23.06
CA VAL A 113 8.70 -11.28 -21.75
C VAL A 113 9.32 -9.93 -21.41
N ILE A 114 9.08 -9.41 -20.20
CA ILE A 114 9.70 -8.16 -19.75
C ILE A 114 11.17 -8.39 -19.34
N GLY A 115 11.99 -7.33 -19.36
CA GLY A 115 13.36 -7.39 -18.86
C GLY A 115 14.38 -6.68 -19.76
N HIS A 116 15.66 -6.99 -19.56
CA HIS A 116 16.77 -6.39 -20.30
C HIS A 116 17.08 -7.19 -21.56
N TYR A 117 16.93 -6.53 -22.71
CA TYR A 117 17.16 -7.11 -24.02
C TYR A 117 18.47 -6.63 -24.65
N SER A 118 19.12 -7.53 -25.37
CA SER A 118 20.15 -7.22 -26.35
C SER A 118 19.56 -7.37 -27.76
N LEU A 119 19.79 -6.38 -28.61
CA LEU A 119 19.35 -6.39 -30.01
C LEU A 119 20.57 -6.62 -30.91
N LEU A 120 20.52 -7.67 -31.73
CA LEU A 120 21.59 -8.06 -32.63
C LEU A 120 21.14 -8.01 -34.08
N LEU A 121 22.02 -7.58 -34.97
CA LEU A 121 21.84 -7.69 -36.41
C LEU A 121 22.50 -8.97 -36.93
N GLN A 122 21.72 -9.81 -37.60
CA GLN A 122 22.15 -11.06 -38.18
C GLN A 122 22.22 -10.92 -39.70
N PHE A 123 23.42 -11.10 -40.26
CA PHE A 123 23.62 -11.29 -41.69
C PHE A 123 23.70 -12.80 -42.00
N SER A 124 23.21 -13.22 -43.17
CA SER A 124 23.39 -14.60 -43.62
C SER A 124 24.88 -14.95 -43.70
N GLY A 125 25.31 -15.97 -42.95
CA GLY A 125 26.70 -16.48 -42.98
C GLY A 125 27.75 -15.67 -42.22
N ARG A 126 27.37 -14.64 -41.44
CA ARG A 126 28.29 -13.90 -40.56
C ARG A 126 27.88 -13.98 -39.08
N LYS A 127 28.83 -13.71 -38.19
CA LYS A 127 28.54 -13.57 -36.75
C LYS A 127 27.57 -12.40 -36.50
N PRO A 128 26.58 -12.55 -35.61
CA PRO A 128 25.68 -11.46 -35.25
C PRO A 128 26.45 -10.27 -34.67
N CYS A 129 26.01 -9.07 -35.02
CA CYS A 129 26.57 -7.81 -34.54
C CYS A 129 25.64 -7.21 -33.48
N LEU A 130 26.14 -6.93 -32.28
CA LEU A 130 25.35 -6.25 -31.24
C LEU A 130 25.08 -4.79 -31.68
N LEU A 131 23.81 -4.42 -31.79
CA LEU A 131 23.39 -3.05 -32.08
C LEU A 131 23.33 -2.22 -30.80
N GLY A 132 22.76 -2.79 -29.74
CA GLY A 132 22.60 -2.14 -28.45
C GLY A 132 21.67 -2.90 -27.52
N GLN A 133 21.28 -2.23 -26.42
CA GLN A 133 20.47 -2.81 -25.36
C GLN A 133 19.29 -1.91 -25.01
N PHE A 134 18.18 -2.52 -24.62
CA PHE A 134 16.98 -1.82 -24.18
C PHE A 134 16.28 -2.60 -23.07
N THR A 135 15.39 -1.94 -22.33
CA THR A 135 14.56 -2.61 -21.31
C THR A 135 13.12 -2.60 -21.77
N LEU A 136 12.48 -3.77 -21.76
CA LEU A 136 11.08 -3.96 -22.13
C LEU A 136 10.23 -4.07 -20.86
N LEU A 137 9.18 -3.26 -20.76
CA LEU A 137 8.25 -3.19 -19.63
C LEU A 137 6.82 -3.57 -20.07
N PHE A 138 5.95 -3.79 -19.08
CA PHE A 138 4.51 -3.91 -19.30
C PHE A 138 3.92 -2.61 -19.87
N ASN A 139 2.83 -2.74 -20.65
CA ASN A 139 2.23 -1.64 -21.37
C ASN A 139 0.74 -1.42 -21.03
N PRO A 140 0.40 -0.57 -20.05
CA PRO A 140 -0.98 -0.27 -19.73
C PRO A 140 -1.69 0.64 -20.75
N TRP A 141 -0.99 1.12 -21.79
CA TRP A 141 -1.58 1.87 -22.91
C TRP A 141 -2.00 0.99 -24.08
N ASN A 142 -1.46 -0.23 -24.18
CA ASN A 142 -1.79 -1.14 -25.28
C ASN A 142 -2.97 -2.04 -24.91
N ARG A 143 -4.02 -2.06 -25.76
CA ARG A 143 -5.26 -2.84 -25.56
C ARG A 143 -5.02 -4.35 -25.53
N ASP A 144 -4.00 -4.83 -26.23
CA ASP A 144 -3.67 -6.25 -26.29
C ASP A 144 -2.78 -6.71 -25.11
N ASP A 145 -2.29 -5.78 -24.29
CA ASP A 145 -1.51 -6.11 -23.10
C ASP A 145 -2.44 -6.52 -21.94
N ALA A 146 -2.06 -7.56 -21.22
CA ALA A 146 -2.76 -8.03 -20.03
C ALA A 146 -2.97 -6.93 -18.97
N VAL A 147 -2.12 -5.88 -18.91
CA VAL A 147 -2.27 -4.79 -17.95
C VAL A 147 -2.95 -3.53 -18.51
N PHE A 148 -3.61 -3.63 -19.66
CA PHE A 148 -4.29 -2.50 -20.29
C PHE A 148 -5.26 -1.80 -19.33
N LEU A 149 -5.10 -0.50 -19.16
CA LEU A 149 -5.97 0.34 -18.34
C LEU A 149 -6.49 1.49 -19.19
N ASN A 150 -7.78 1.44 -19.51
CA ASN A 150 -8.39 2.35 -20.48
C ASN A 150 -8.41 3.82 -20.01
N ASN A 151 -8.56 4.05 -18.70
CA ASN A 151 -8.69 5.39 -18.15
C ASN A 151 -7.31 6.06 -17.95
N GLU A 152 -7.09 7.18 -18.63
CA GLU A 152 -5.84 7.95 -18.58
C GLU A 152 -5.52 8.50 -17.17
N ALA A 153 -6.52 8.97 -16.44
CA ALA A 153 -6.32 9.47 -15.07
C ALA A 153 -5.89 8.33 -14.13
N GLN A 154 -6.47 7.14 -14.28
CA GLN A 154 -6.05 5.95 -13.54
C GLN A 154 -4.63 5.50 -13.91
N ARG A 155 -4.23 5.56 -15.19
CA ARG A 155 -2.83 5.30 -15.59
C ARG A 155 -1.87 6.29 -14.94
N ARG A 156 -2.23 7.57 -14.89
CA ARG A 156 -1.43 8.59 -14.21
C ARG A 156 -1.30 8.30 -12.72
N GLU A 157 -2.40 7.97 -12.03
CA GLU A 157 -2.38 7.70 -10.58
C GLU A 157 -1.69 6.38 -10.22
N TYR A 158 -2.05 5.28 -10.88
CA TYR A 158 -1.65 3.93 -10.49
C TYR A 158 -0.35 3.46 -11.13
N LEU A 159 0.27 4.27 -12.00
CA LEU A 159 1.56 3.96 -12.62
C LEU A 159 2.58 5.09 -12.50
N LEU A 160 2.22 6.30 -12.94
CA LEU A 160 3.17 7.41 -13.09
C LEU A 160 3.35 8.23 -11.81
N ASN A 161 2.31 8.33 -10.98
CA ASN A 161 2.37 9.07 -9.72
C ASN A 161 3.32 8.39 -8.74
N GLN A 162 4.32 9.14 -8.27
CA GLN A 162 5.33 8.68 -7.32
C GLN A 162 4.97 9.04 -5.88
N ASN A 163 3.99 9.93 -5.67
CA ASN A 163 3.57 10.36 -4.35
C ASN A 163 2.25 9.66 -4.00
N GLY A 164 2.28 8.84 -2.95
CA GLY A 164 1.15 8.08 -2.44
C GLY A 164 0.69 8.55 -1.07
N LEU A 165 -0.45 8.00 -0.65
CA LEU A 165 -0.97 8.08 0.71
C LEU A 165 -1.31 6.67 1.16
N ILE A 166 -0.92 6.34 2.38
CA ILE A 166 -1.30 5.10 3.05
C ILE A 166 -2.21 5.50 4.20
N TYR A 167 -3.41 4.94 4.24
CA TYR A 167 -4.37 5.23 5.29
C TYR A 167 -4.14 4.27 6.45
N LEU A 168 -3.94 4.83 7.64
CA LEU A 168 -3.75 4.16 8.93
C LEU A 168 -4.81 4.69 9.91
N GLY A 169 -4.68 4.40 11.20
CA GLY A 169 -5.66 4.85 12.20
C GLY A 169 -6.73 3.80 12.49
N THR A 170 -7.91 4.26 12.89
CA THR A 170 -9.11 3.43 13.08
C THR A 170 -10.14 3.72 11.99
N ALA A 171 -11.19 2.91 11.88
CA ALA A 171 -12.27 3.15 10.91
C ALA A 171 -12.94 4.52 11.09
N ASP A 172 -13.02 5.00 12.34
CA ASP A 172 -13.65 6.27 12.72
C ASP A 172 -12.66 7.45 12.77
N CYS A 173 -11.36 7.18 12.73
CA CYS A 173 -10.31 8.20 12.68
C CYS A 173 -9.19 7.77 11.73
N ILE A 174 -9.43 7.97 10.43
CA ILE A 174 -8.46 7.65 9.38
C ILE A 174 -7.35 8.71 9.37
N GLN A 175 -6.11 8.25 9.48
CA GLN A 175 -4.91 9.08 9.36
C GLN A 175 -4.21 8.78 8.04
N ALA A 176 -3.74 9.81 7.34
CA ALA A 176 -3.04 9.65 6.07
C ALA A 176 -1.52 9.80 6.27
N GLU A 177 -0.77 8.75 5.95
CA GLU A 177 0.68 8.75 5.94
C GLU A 177 1.19 8.99 4.51
N SER A 178 2.04 10.00 4.33
CA SER A 178 2.61 10.32 3.02
C SER A 178 3.69 9.31 2.64
N TRP A 179 3.60 8.73 1.45
CA TRP A 179 4.59 7.75 0.97
C TRP A 179 5.20 8.12 -0.36
N ASP A 180 6.52 8.08 -0.44
CA ASP A 180 7.25 8.26 -1.70
C ASP A 180 7.58 6.91 -2.34
N PHE A 181 6.83 6.51 -3.35
CA PHE A 181 7.12 5.29 -4.10
C PHE A 181 8.42 5.42 -4.90
N GLY A 182 8.70 6.59 -5.48
CA GLY A 182 9.96 6.90 -6.18
C GLY A 182 10.36 5.94 -7.31
N GLN A 183 9.40 5.21 -7.90
CA GLN A 183 9.63 4.14 -8.89
C GLN A 183 10.40 4.61 -10.13
N LEU A 184 10.32 5.90 -10.47
CA LEU A 184 11.02 6.46 -11.64
C LEU A 184 12.47 6.87 -11.35
N HIS A 185 12.90 6.85 -10.08
CA HIS A 185 14.25 7.25 -9.65
C HIS A 185 15.13 6.06 -9.23
N ALA A 186 14.53 4.92 -8.87
CA ALA A 186 15.26 3.71 -8.48
C ALA A 186 16.33 3.27 -9.50
N LEU A 187 16.13 3.60 -10.79
CA LEU A 187 17.00 3.20 -11.90
C LEU A 187 17.98 4.29 -12.40
N LYS A 188 17.93 5.51 -11.85
CA LYS A 188 18.73 6.66 -12.32
C LYS A 188 20.16 6.69 -11.77
N GLU A 189 20.38 6.24 -10.54
CA GLU A 189 21.68 6.36 -9.87
C GLU A 189 22.51 5.08 -10.01
N LYS A 190 23.60 5.16 -10.78
CA LYS A 190 24.54 4.04 -11.00
C LYS A 190 25.68 3.98 -9.98
N ARG A 191 25.79 4.92 -9.02
CA ARG A 191 26.86 4.98 -8.01
C ARG A 191 26.48 5.85 -6.81
N VAL A 192 26.40 5.28 -5.61
CA VAL A 192 26.95 5.86 -4.37
C VAL A 192 27.32 4.66 -3.48
N LEU A 193 28.60 4.29 -3.49
CA LEU A 193 29.18 3.45 -2.43
C LEU A 193 29.40 4.38 -1.23
N PRO A 194 28.91 4.09 -0.02
CA PRO A 194 29.43 4.72 1.17
C PRO A 194 30.83 4.13 1.44
N THR A 195 31.84 4.99 1.53
CA THR A 195 33.11 4.65 2.18
C THR A 195 32.83 4.23 3.63
N PRO A 196 33.47 3.16 4.14
CA PRO A 196 33.26 2.74 5.52
C PRO A 196 33.92 3.75 6.45
N GLN A 197 33.12 4.52 7.17
CA GLN A 197 33.59 5.18 8.39
C GLN A 197 32.68 4.75 9.54
N THR A 198 33.36 4.23 10.55
CA THR A 198 32.92 3.71 11.83
C THR A 198 32.07 4.73 12.59
N GLN A 199 30.81 4.40 12.89
CA GLN A 199 30.07 4.88 14.06
C GLN A 199 28.79 4.04 14.23
N ALA A 200 28.93 2.92 14.93
CA ALA A 200 27.88 1.92 15.17
C ALA A 200 26.82 2.34 16.22
N THR A 201 26.65 3.65 16.46
CA THR A 201 25.80 4.17 17.55
C THR A 201 24.72 5.14 17.05
N GLU A 202 24.84 5.67 15.81
CA GLU A 202 23.81 6.52 15.19
C GLU A 202 22.90 5.77 14.18
N GLU A 203 23.27 4.54 13.76
CA GLU A 203 22.51 3.79 12.75
C GLU A 203 21.12 3.34 13.24
N GLY A 204 20.92 3.18 14.55
CA GLY A 204 19.60 2.85 15.12
C GLY A 204 18.56 3.96 14.91
N ALA A 205 18.97 5.22 14.99
CA ALA A 205 18.08 6.38 14.88
C ALA A 205 17.79 6.79 13.42
N LEU A 206 18.64 6.39 12.46
CA LEU A 206 18.45 6.64 11.04
C LEU A 206 17.53 5.61 10.35
N LEU A 207 17.26 4.47 10.99
CA LEU A 207 16.42 3.39 10.42
C LEU A 207 14.92 3.77 10.36
N ASN A 208 14.46 4.66 11.24
CA ASN A 208 13.05 5.11 11.28
C ASN A 208 12.74 6.22 10.26
N LYS A 209 13.74 6.83 9.62
CA LYS A 209 13.60 7.91 8.62
C LYS A 209 13.31 7.40 7.20
N ARG A 210 12.45 6.39 7.08
CA ARG A 210 12.16 5.76 5.78
C ARG A 210 10.96 6.42 5.10
N ARG A 211 11.17 7.62 4.59
CA ARG A 211 10.20 8.28 3.69
C ARG A 211 10.22 7.64 2.31
N GLY A 212 9.58 6.48 2.18
CA GLY A 212 9.34 5.85 0.89
C GLY A 212 10.07 4.54 0.62
N SER A 213 9.79 3.95 -0.53
CA SER A 213 10.27 2.61 -0.90
C SER A 213 11.71 2.60 -1.42
N VAL A 214 12.21 3.72 -1.94
CA VAL A 214 13.54 3.80 -2.59
C VAL A 214 14.70 3.52 -1.62
N PRO A 215 14.76 4.11 -0.41
CA PRO A 215 15.82 3.80 0.57
C PRO A 215 15.86 2.30 0.92
N ILE A 216 14.68 1.68 1.12
CA ILE A 216 14.54 0.26 1.45
C ILE A 216 15.11 -0.62 0.33
N LEU A 217 14.69 -0.35 -0.92
CA LEU A 217 15.17 -1.11 -2.08
C LEU A 217 16.68 -0.93 -2.32
N ARG A 218 17.22 0.26 -2.05
CA ARG A 218 18.67 0.53 -2.13
C ARG A 218 19.44 -0.27 -1.08
N GLN A 219 18.97 -0.26 0.17
CA GLN A 219 19.60 -1.01 1.25
C GLN A 219 19.60 -2.52 0.97
N TRP A 220 18.50 -3.05 0.45
CA TRP A 220 18.40 -4.44 0.01
C TRP A 220 19.42 -4.75 -1.10
N LEU A 221 19.55 -3.86 -2.10
CA LEU A 221 20.52 -4.02 -3.18
C LEU A 221 21.98 -3.95 -2.69
N THR A 222 22.33 -2.97 -1.85
CA THR A 222 23.68 -2.84 -1.26
C THR A 222 24.01 -3.99 -0.32
N GLY A 223 23.01 -4.49 0.39
CA GLY A 223 23.08 -5.68 1.24
C GLY A 223 23.11 -6.99 0.44
N ARG A 224 23.20 -6.95 -0.89
CA ARG A 224 23.23 -8.11 -1.81
C ARG A 224 22.05 -9.06 -1.60
N GLY A 225 20.86 -8.50 -1.41
CA GLY A 225 19.62 -9.26 -1.26
C GLY A 225 19.28 -9.67 0.18
N ARG A 226 20.05 -9.22 1.17
CA ARG A 226 19.72 -9.44 2.60
C ARG A 226 18.40 -8.74 2.95
N PRO A 227 17.51 -9.39 3.74
CA PRO A 227 16.27 -8.77 4.19
C PRO A 227 16.53 -7.44 4.88
N VAL A 228 15.77 -6.43 4.49
CA VAL A 228 15.72 -5.15 5.21
C VAL A 228 14.57 -5.27 6.19
N TYR A 229 14.90 -5.38 7.47
CA TYR A 229 13.87 -5.49 8.50
C TYR A 229 13.12 -4.17 8.62
N ASP A 230 11.81 -4.27 8.39
CA ASP A 230 10.83 -3.26 8.75
C ASP A 230 9.63 -4.03 9.30
N GLY A 231 9.25 -3.76 10.55
CA GLY A 231 8.29 -4.58 11.32
C GLY A 231 6.81 -4.33 10.94
N GLN A 232 6.55 -3.49 9.94
CA GLN A 232 5.25 -2.92 9.67
C GLN A 232 4.67 -3.42 8.33
N ALA A 233 3.48 -4.01 8.36
CA ALA A 233 2.84 -4.63 7.19
C ALA A 233 2.60 -3.63 6.03
N TRP A 234 2.39 -2.35 6.33
CA TRP A 234 2.14 -1.32 5.32
C TRP A 234 3.37 -0.94 4.50
N VAL A 235 4.56 -1.07 5.08
CA VAL A 235 5.82 -0.85 4.37
C VAL A 235 5.99 -1.87 3.25
N LEU A 236 5.67 -3.15 3.54
CA LEU A 236 5.73 -4.22 2.54
C LEU A 236 4.76 -3.95 1.37
N ALA A 237 3.52 -3.56 1.67
CA ALA A 237 2.54 -3.22 0.64
C ALA A 237 3.03 -2.04 -0.23
N ALA A 238 3.59 -1.01 0.39
CA ALA A 238 4.08 0.16 -0.34
C ALA A 238 5.29 -0.16 -1.24
N VAL A 239 6.22 -1.00 -0.76
CA VAL A 239 7.36 -1.49 -1.56
C VAL A 239 6.89 -2.38 -2.70
N ALA A 240 5.95 -3.30 -2.47
CA ALA A 240 5.39 -4.14 -3.52
C ALA A 240 4.71 -3.29 -4.61
N CYS A 241 3.92 -2.28 -4.20
CA CYS A 241 3.30 -1.32 -5.11
C CYS A 241 4.35 -0.58 -5.96
N THR A 242 5.44 -0.11 -5.35
CA THR A 242 6.57 0.53 -6.06
C THR A 242 7.15 -0.35 -7.15
N VAL A 243 7.43 -1.63 -6.82
CA VAL A 243 8.03 -2.58 -7.76
C VAL A 243 7.08 -2.84 -8.93
N LEU A 244 5.79 -3.08 -8.67
CA LEU A 244 4.78 -3.31 -9.71
C LEU A 244 4.68 -2.09 -10.65
N ARG A 245 4.59 -0.88 -10.09
CA ARG A 245 4.57 0.37 -10.88
C ARG A 245 5.84 0.54 -11.72
N CYS A 246 7.00 0.22 -11.17
CA CYS A 246 8.28 0.28 -11.88
C CYS A 246 8.31 -0.67 -13.09
N LEU A 247 7.69 -1.85 -12.97
CA LEU A 247 7.62 -2.84 -14.06
C LEU A 247 6.58 -2.50 -15.13
N GLY A 248 5.74 -1.50 -14.91
CA GLY A 248 4.66 -1.11 -15.83
C GLY A 248 3.28 -1.68 -15.48
N ILE A 249 3.12 -2.29 -14.31
CA ILE A 249 1.85 -2.84 -13.84
C ILE A 249 1.14 -1.77 -12.99
N PRO A 250 -0.08 -1.31 -13.37
CA PRO A 250 -0.83 -0.39 -12.53
C PRO A 250 -1.14 -1.03 -11.17
N ALA A 251 -0.81 -0.34 -10.07
CA ALA A 251 -0.96 -0.87 -8.72
C ALA A 251 -1.34 0.22 -7.71
N ARG A 252 -1.99 -0.18 -6.61
CA ARG A 252 -2.36 0.71 -5.50
C ARG A 252 -2.26 -0.02 -4.16
N VAL A 253 -2.04 0.75 -3.09
CA VAL A 253 -2.11 0.26 -1.71
C VAL A 253 -3.54 0.41 -1.21
N VAL A 254 -4.05 -0.61 -0.55
CA VAL A 254 -5.40 -0.66 0.02
C VAL A 254 -5.30 -0.98 1.51
N THR A 255 -6.09 -0.28 2.31
CA THR A 255 -6.19 -0.51 3.76
C THR A 255 -7.59 -1.00 4.10
N THR A 256 -7.69 -2.16 4.74
CA THR A 256 -8.94 -2.70 5.30
C THR A 256 -8.96 -2.45 6.80
N PHE A 257 -9.85 -1.58 7.28
CA PHE A 257 -10.06 -1.34 8.71
C PHE A 257 -10.91 -2.44 9.34
N ALA A 258 -10.65 -2.73 10.62
CA ALA A 258 -11.29 -3.78 11.40
C ALA A 258 -11.31 -5.12 10.64
N SER A 259 -10.13 -5.72 10.39
CA SER A 259 -10.00 -6.91 9.55
C SER A 259 -9.77 -8.18 10.37
N ALA A 260 -10.54 -9.24 10.12
CA ALA A 260 -10.41 -10.51 10.82
C ALA A 260 -9.27 -11.36 10.25
N GLN A 261 -8.17 -11.48 10.97
CA GLN A 261 -6.97 -12.18 10.49
C GLN A 261 -6.77 -13.49 11.25
N GLY A 262 -6.12 -14.47 10.61
CA GLY A 262 -5.82 -15.77 11.25
C GLY A 262 -7.04 -16.64 11.51
N THR A 263 -8.15 -16.41 10.80
CA THR A 263 -9.38 -17.21 10.94
C THR A 263 -9.25 -18.60 10.31
N GLY A 264 -8.31 -18.80 9.37
CA GLY A 264 -8.27 -19.99 8.51
C GLY A 264 -9.48 -20.06 7.57
N GLY A 265 -10.03 -18.90 7.22
CA GLY A 265 -11.22 -18.74 6.42
C GLY A 265 -12.54 -18.86 7.17
N ARG A 266 -12.52 -19.11 8.48
CA ARG A 266 -13.76 -19.25 9.26
C ARG A 266 -14.50 -17.93 9.34
N LEU A 267 -15.83 -17.98 9.22
CA LEU A 267 -16.71 -16.81 9.31
C LEU A 267 -17.07 -16.43 10.75
N LEU A 268 -16.64 -17.24 11.72
CA LEU A 268 -16.72 -16.90 13.14
C LEU A 268 -15.31 -16.73 13.68
N LEU A 269 -15.15 -15.65 14.44
CA LEU A 269 -13.93 -15.34 15.15
C LEU A 269 -14.25 -15.27 16.64
N ASP A 270 -13.56 -16.09 17.44
CA ASP A 270 -13.71 -16.07 18.89
C ASP A 270 -12.65 -15.15 19.51
N GLU A 271 -13.08 -14.15 20.26
CA GLU A 271 -12.21 -13.36 21.14
C GLU A 271 -12.52 -13.68 22.60
N TYR A 272 -11.46 -13.71 23.41
CA TYR A 272 -11.50 -14.17 24.80
C TYR A 272 -11.05 -13.05 25.73
N TYR A 273 -11.89 -12.72 26.71
CA TYR A 273 -11.64 -11.67 27.69
C TYR A 273 -11.82 -12.24 29.09
N ASN A 274 -11.01 -11.79 30.04
CA ASN A 274 -11.19 -12.16 31.44
C ASN A 274 -12.40 -11.44 32.06
N GLU A 275 -12.70 -11.70 33.34
CA GLU A 275 -13.84 -11.09 34.03
C GLU A 275 -13.75 -9.56 34.17
N GLU A 276 -12.57 -9.00 33.93
CA GLU A 276 -12.30 -7.57 33.98
C GLU A 276 -12.47 -6.91 32.60
N GLY A 277 -12.82 -7.68 31.58
CA GLY A 277 -12.93 -7.22 30.19
C GLY A 277 -11.58 -7.03 29.50
N LEU A 278 -10.49 -7.58 30.03
CA LEU A 278 -9.15 -7.46 29.45
C LEU A 278 -8.80 -8.71 28.64
N GLN A 279 -8.15 -8.50 27.50
CA GLN A 279 -7.68 -9.60 26.66
C GLN A 279 -6.38 -10.17 27.23
N ASN A 280 -6.35 -11.46 27.57
CA ASN A 280 -5.12 -12.16 27.94
C ASN A 280 -4.50 -12.67 26.63
N GLY A 281 -3.33 -12.15 26.23
CA GLY A 281 -2.74 -12.27 24.87
C GLY A 281 -2.48 -13.68 24.27
N GLU A 282 -3.08 -14.75 24.78
CA GLU A 282 -2.82 -16.16 24.45
C GLU A 282 -3.89 -16.84 23.56
N GLY A 283 -4.55 -16.11 22.67
CA GLY A 283 -5.36 -16.74 21.63
C GLY A 283 -4.49 -17.26 20.47
N GLN A 284 -4.25 -18.57 20.37
CA GLN A 284 -3.69 -19.22 19.16
C GLN A 284 -4.67 -19.24 17.96
N ARG A 285 -5.77 -18.49 18.05
CA ARG A 285 -6.81 -18.35 17.02
C ARG A 285 -6.85 -16.89 16.52
N GLY A 286 -7.51 -16.66 15.39
CA GLY A 286 -7.54 -15.37 14.72
C GLY A 286 -7.95 -14.18 15.60
N ARG A 287 -7.71 -12.95 15.12
CA ARG A 287 -7.99 -11.71 15.85
C ARG A 287 -8.42 -10.59 14.91
N ILE A 288 -9.12 -9.59 15.43
CA ILE A 288 -9.43 -8.39 14.66
C ILE A 288 -8.24 -7.43 14.70
N TRP A 289 -7.66 -7.21 13.53
CA TRP A 289 -6.66 -6.17 13.32
C TRP A 289 -7.38 -4.83 13.18
N ILE A 290 -6.83 -3.77 13.79
CA ILE A 290 -7.34 -2.41 13.65
C ILE A 290 -7.34 -2.00 12.18
N PHE A 291 -6.26 -2.33 11.47
CA PHE A 291 -6.21 -2.26 10.02
C PHE A 291 -5.25 -3.31 9.45
N GLN A 292 -5.48 -3.66 8.18
CA GLN A 292 -4.60 -4.52 7.39
C GLN A 292 -4.36 -3.86 6.03
N THR A 293 -3.10 -3.79 5.62
CA THR A 293 -2.71 -3.21 4.32
C THR A 293 -2.37 -4.28 3.31
N SER A 294 -2.82 -4.09 2.08
CA SER A 294 -2.51 -4.97 0.94
C SER A 294 -2.15 -4.17 -0.30
N THR A 295 -1.59 -4.84 -1.31
CA THR A 295 -1.35 -4.25 -2.63
C THR A 295 -2.30 -4.87 -3.63
N GLU A 296 -2.96 -4.03 -4.42
CA GLU A 296 -3.71 -4.46 -5.58
C GLU A 296 -2.97 -4.11 -6.87
N CYS A 297 -3.11 -4.95 -7.88
CA CYS A 297 -2.60 -4.71 -9.23
C CYS A 297 -3.67 -4.99 -10.29
N TRP A 298 -3.62 -4.25 -11.39
CA TRP A 298 -4.58 -4.36 -12.49
C TRP A 298 -4.06 -5.28 -13.59
N MET A 299 -4.81 -6.34 -13.90
CA MET A 299 -4.51 -7.21 -15.04
C MET A 299 -5.71 -8.07 -15.47
N THR A 300 -5.63 -8.62 -16.68
CA THR A 300 -6.51 -9.69 -17.15
C THR A 300 -6.10 -11.04 -16.57
N ARG A 301 -7.06 -11.96 -16.48
CA ARG A 301 -6.91 -13.31 -15.92
C ARG A 301 -7.39 -14.37 -16.92
N PRO A 302 -6.70 -14.55 -18.06
CA PRO A 302 -7.11 -15.53 -19.08
C PRO A 302 -7.03 -16.99 -18.60
N ALA A 303 -6.30 -17.24 -17.49
CA ALA A 303 -6.24 -18.55 -16.84
C ALA A 303 -7.47 -18.85 -15.96
N LEU A 304 -8.34 -17.87 -15.72
CA LEU A 304 -9.56 -17.99 -14.92
C LEU A 304 -10.81 -17.88 -15.82
N PRO A 305 -12.00 -18.29 -15.33
CA PRO A 305 -13.26 -18.02 -16.03
C PRO A 305 -13.46 -16.53 -16.33
N GLN A 306 -14.27 -16.25 -17.34
CA GLN A 306 -14.59 -14.87 -17.73
C GLN A 306 -15.18 -14.09 -16.55
N GLY A 307 -14.72 -12.84 -16.37
CA GLY A 307 -15.25 -11.92 -15.36
C GLY A 307 -14.33 -11.65 -14.17
N TYR A 308 -13.16 -12.28 -14.09
CA TYR A 308 -12.15 -12.06 -13.03
C TYR A 308 -11.00 -11.11 -13.43
N ASP A 309 -11.11 -10.45 -14.57
CA ASP A 309 -10.21 -9.36 -14.96
C ASP A 309 -10.35 -8.15 -14.02
N GLY A 310 -9.32 -7.31 -13.98
CA GLY A 310 -9.30 -6.06 -13.21
C GLY A 310 -8.38 -6.15 -12.00
N TRP A 311 -8.82 -5.63 -10.85
CA TRP A 311 -8.01 -5.58 -9.63
C TRP A 311 -7.79 -6.96 -9.01
N GLN A 312 -6.52 -7.26 -8.75
CA GLN A 312 -6.03 -8.49 -8.13
C GLN A 312 -5.27 -8.14 -6.85
N ILE A 313 -5.67 -8.74 -5.73
CA ILE A 313 -5.01 -8.61 -4.43
C ILE A 313 -3.76 -9.49 -4.45
N LEU A 314 -2.62 -8.90 -4.11
CA LEU A 314 -1.38 -9.63 -3.88
C LEU A 314 -1.41 -10.20 -2.46
N HIS A 315 -1.70 -11.50 -2.34
CA HIS A 315 -1.83 -12.18 -1.06
C HIS A 315 -0.60 -13.06 -0.78
N PRO A 316 0.17 -12.82 0.29
CA PRO A 316 1.30 -13.68 0.66
C PRO A 316 0.81 -15.08 1.06
N CYS A 317 1.37 -16.12 0.46
CA CYS A 317 1.08 -17.51 0.83
C CYS A 317 2.02 -17.96 1.96
N ALA A 318 1.52 -18.78 2.88
CA ALA A 318 2.34 -19.42 3.90
C ALA A 318 3.49 -20.21 3.23
N PRO A 319 4.73 -20.13 3.73
CA PRO A 319 5.86 -20.81 3.11
C PRO A 319 5.72 -22.33 3.22
N ASN A 320 5.60 -23.01 2.07
CA ASN A 320 5.69 -24.47 2.02
C ASN A 320 7.18 -24.88 2.01
N GLY A 321 7.62 -25.57 3.07
CA GLY A 321 8.83 -26.42 3.06
C GLY A 321 10.16 -25.71 2.77
N GLY A 322 10.64 -24.90 3.71
CA GLY A 322 12.06 -24.48 3.78
C GLY A 322 12.54 -23.47 2.73
N ARG A 323 11.68 -22.99 1.82
CA ARG A 323 12.02 -21.85 0.94
C ARG A 323 11.90 -20.54 1.72
N VAL A 324 12.95 -19.72 1.63
CA VAL A 324 13.06 -18.41 2.31
C VAL A 324 12.11 -17.34 1.72
N LEU A 325 11.50 -17.59 0.56
CA LEU A 325 10.55 -16.71 -0.12
C LEU A 325 9.18 -17.40 -0.21
N GLY A 326 8.18 -16.90 0.53
CA GLY A 326 6.78 -17.27 0.33
C GLY A 326 6.30 -16.81 -1.04
N SER A 327 5.63 -17.68 -1.80
CA SER A 327 4.95 -17.28 -3.03
C SER A 327 3.80 -16.31 -2.71
N CYS A 328 3.40 -15.49 -3.67
CA CYS A 328 2.18 -14.68 -3.55
C CYS A 328 1.13 -15.20 -4.52
N ASP A 329 -0.11 -15.28 -4.05
CA ASP A 329 -1.29 -15.52 -4.88
C ASP A 329 -1.82 -14.18 -5.41
N LEU A 330 -2.29 -14.21 -6.66
CA LEU A 330 -3.05 -13.11 -7.25
C LEU A 330 -4.53 -13.44 -7.17
N VAL A 331 -5.24 -12.79 -6.25
CA VAL A 331 -6.65 -13.07 -5.95
C VAL A 331 -7.54 -12.00 -6.56
N PRO A 332 -8.47 -12.32 -7.47
CA PRO A 332 -9.39 -11.32 -8.01
C PRO A 332 -10.26 -10.72 -6.90
N VAL A 333 -10.35 -9.39 -6.82
CA VAL A 333 -11.22 -8.69 -5.85
C VAL A 333 -12.67 -9.16 -6.00
N ARG A 334 -13.12 -9.38 -7.24
CA ARG A 334 -14.46 -9.92 -7.52
C ARG A 334 -14.67 -11.32 -6.93
N ALA A 335 -13.65 -12.17 -6.90
CA ALA A 335 -13.78 -13.52 -6.31
C ALA A 335 -14.01 -13.44 -4.80
N VAL A 336 -13.39 -12.45 -4.14
CA VAL A 336 -13.68 -12.12 -2.73
C VAL A 336 -15.11 -11.58 -2.61
N LYS A 337 -15.53 -10.63 -3.44
CA LYS A 337 -16.92 -10.12 -3.37
C LYS A 337 -17.99 -11.19 -3.56
N GLU A 338 -17.76 -12.13 -4.45
CA GLU A 338 -18.70 -13.22 -4.76
C GLU A 338 -18.55 -14.46 -3.88
N GLY A 339 -17.56 -14.48 -2.97
CA GLY A 339 -17.30 -15.63 -2.10
C GLY A 339 -16.93 -16.92 -2.84
N MET A 340 -16.16 -16.82 -3.93
CA MET A 340 -15.83 -17.93 -4.83
C MET A 340 -14.68 -18.79 -4.27
N LEU A 341 -14.96 -19.54 -3.20
CA LEU A 341 -13.96 -20.28 -2.41
C LEU A 341 -13.16 -21.31 -3.24
N GLY A 342 -13.79 -21.91 -4.25
CA GLY A 342 -13.15 -22.89 -5.13
C GLY A 342 -12.05 -22.35 -6.06
N LEU A 343 -11.83 -21.04 -6.14
CA LEU A 343 -10.85 -20.44 -7.06
C LEU A 343 -9.41 -20.57 -6.56
N THR A 344 -9.16 -20.20 -5.31
CA THR A 344 -7.89 -20.38 -4.61
C THR A 344 -8.15 -20.36 -3.10
N PRO A 345 -7.40 -21.14 -2.29
CA PRO A 345 -7.50 -21.09 -0.82
C PRO A 345 -7.44 -19.67 -0.25
N ALA A 346 -6.70 -18.75 -0.87
CA ALA A 346 -6.60 -17.36 -0.41
C ALA A 346 -7.94 -16.58 -0.47
N VAL A 347 -8.88 -16.95 -1.35
CA VAL A 347 -10.22 -16.33 -1.37
C VAL A 347 -10.95 -16.58 -0.06
N SER A 348 -10.82 -17.78 0.50
CA SER A 348 -11.45 -18.14 1.77
C SER A 348 -10.97 -17.26 2.91
N ASP A 349 -9.66 -17.02 3.01
CA ASP A 349 -9.07 -16.19 4.06
C ASP A 349 -9.45 -14.72 3.89
N LEU A 350 -9.34 -14.18 2.66
CA LEU A 350 -9.71 -12.79 2.36
C LEU A 350 -11.20 -12.52 2.54
N PHE A 351 -12.06 -13.47 2.17
CA PHE A 351 -13.51 -13.36 2.37
C PHE A 351 -13.87 -13.29 3.86
N ALA A 352 -13.28 -14.17 4.67
CA ALA A 352 -13.46 -14.16 6.11
C ALA A 352 -12.92 -12.86 6.72
N ALA A 353 -11.81 -12.34 6.21
CA ALA A 353 -11.19 -11.12 6.73
C ALA A 353 -12.03 -9.85 6.65
N ILE A 354 -13.13 -9.87 5.90
CA ILE A 354 -14.07 -8.74 5.72
C ILE A 354 -15.53 -9.09 6.02
N ASN A 355 -15.86 -10.36 6.28
CA ASN A 355 -17.24 -10.82 6.51
C ASN A 355 -17.38 -11.66 7.79
N ALA A 356 -16.29 -11.96 8.51
CA ALA A 356 -16.39 -12.74 9.74
C ALA A 356 -17.14 -11.96 10.84
N SER A 357 -17.93 -12.67 11.62
CA SER A 357 -18.56 -12.16 12.83
C SER A 357 -17.70 -12.49 14.04
N CYS A 358 -17.52 -11.51 14.92
CA CYS A 358 -16.80 -11.68 16.18
C CYS A 358 -17.76 -12.16 17.27
N VAL A 359 -17.38 -13.24 17.96
CA VAL A 359 -18.05 -13.79 19.13
C VAL A 359 -17.13 -13.56 20.32
N VAL A 360 -17.69 -12.94 21.37
CA VAL A 360 -16.90 -12.59 22.56
C VAL A 360 -17.23 -13.56 23.69
N TRP A 361 -16.18 -14.17 24.25
CA TRP A 361 -16.23 -15.11 25.34
C TRP A 361 -15.58 -14.51 26.60
N LYS A 362 -16.27 -14.65 27.73
CA LYS A 362 -15.75 -14.37 29.06
C LYS A 362 -15.06 -15.61 29.62
N CYS A 363 -13.78 -15.50 29.92
CA CYS A 363 -12.98 -16.51 30.62
C CYS A 363 -13.04 -16.24 32.11
N ARG A 364 -13.64 -17.17 32.86
CA ARG A 364 -13.59 -17.16 34.32
C ARG A 364 -12.24 -17.64 34.85
N GLU A 365 -11.94 -17.31 36.11
CA GLU A 365 -10.73 -17.79 36.80
C GLU A 365 -10.67 -19.32 36.92
N ASP A 366 -11.82 -20.01 36.93
CA ASP A 366 -11.92 -21.47 36.94
C ASP A 366 -11.68 -22.12 35.55
N GLY A 367 -11.42 -21.31 34.52
CA GLY A 367 -11.22 -21.75 33.14
C GLY A 367 -12.50 -21.98 32.33
N LYS A 368 -13.69 -21.77 32.91
CA LYS A 368 -14.96 -21.90 32.22
C LYS A 368 -15.17 -20.72 31.26
N LEU A 369 -15.65 -21.03 30.05
CA LEU A 369 -16.01 -20.05 29.04
C LEU A 369 -17.51 -19.76 29.09
N GLU A 370 -17.86 -18.48 29.24
CA GLU A 370 -19.24 -17.99 29.17
C GLU A 370 -19.39 -17.08 27.95
N LEU A 371 -20.40 -17.34 27.14
CA LEU A 371 -20.71 -16.48 25.99
C LEU A 371 -21.19 -15.12 26.53
N THR A 372 -20.77 -14.03 25.88
CA THR A 372 -21.24 -12.68 26.21
C THR A 372 -22.28 -12.20 25.21
N ASP A 373 -23.25 -11.42 25.68
CA ASP A 373 -24.14 -10.64 24.82
C ASP A 373 -23.37 -9.40 24.33
N SER A 374 -22.92 -9.45 23.08
CA SER A 374 -22.13 -8.39 22.47
C SER A 374 -22.68 -8.06 21.09
N ASN A 375 -22.73 -6.78 20.75
CA ASN A 375 -22.95 -6.40 19.37
C ASN A 375 -21.76 -6.93 18.56
N THR A 376 -22.05 -7.77 17.57
CA THR A 376 -21.00 -8.29 16.67
C THR A 376 -20.29 -7.12 16.02
N LYS A 377 -18.99 -6.93 16.33
CA LYS A 377 -18.16 -5.94 15.66
C LYS A 377 -18.14 -6.26 14.17
N TYR A 378 -18.72 -5.39 13.36
CA TYR A 378 -18.75 -5.58 11.90
C TYR A 378 -17.33 -5.39 11.36
N VAL A 379 -16.87 -6.35 10.55
CA VAL A 379 -15.49 -6.45 10.06
C VAL A 379 -15.43 -5.90 8.63
N GLY A 380 -14.35 -5.19 8.29
CA GLY A 380 -14.09 -4.72 6.93
C GLY A 380 -15.01 -3.58 6.45
N ASN A 381 -15.41 -2.68 7.35
CA ASN A 381 -16.47 -1.68 7.09
C ASN A 381 -15.96 -0.45 6.34
N ASN A 382 -14.65 -0.36 6.21
CA ASN A 382 -13.99 0.72 5.52
C ASN A 382 -12.73 0.15 4.87
N ILE A 383 -12.79 0.00 3.55
CA ILE A 383 -11.67 -0.45 2.72
C ILE A 383 -11.27 0.73 1.86
N SER A 384 -10.12 1.31 2.16
CA SER A 384 -9.74 2.63 1.68
C SER A 384 -8.49 2.61 0.80
N THR A 385 -8.47 3.46 -0.22
CA THR A 385 -7.30 3.72 -1.07
C THR A 385 -7.24 5.19 -1.47
N LYS A 386 -6.15 5.61 -2.10
CA LYS A 386 -5.99 7.00 -2.54
C LYS A 386 -6.84 7.25 -3.79
N GLY A 387 -7.63 8.32 -3.76
CA GLY A 387 -8.45 8.74 -4.89
C GLY A 387 -7.62 9.11 -6.13
N VAL A 388 -8.17 8.81 -7.30
CA VAL A 388 -7.52 9.13 -8.60
C VAL A 388 -7.38 10.63 -8.76
N GLY A 389 -6.15 11.12 -8.93
CA GLY A 389 -5.88 12.55 -9.18
C GLY A 389 -6.21 13.47 -7.99
N SER A 390 -6.49 12.90 -6.81
CA SER A 390 -6.73 13.67 -5.58
C SER A 390 -5.99 13.05 -4.40
N ASP A 391 -5.89 13.81 -3.32
CA ASP A 391 -5.33 13.37 -2.04
C ASP A 391 -6.44 12.95 -1.05
N ARG A 392 -7.66 12.71 -1.55
CA ARG A 392 -8.79 12.24 -0.74
C ARG A 392 -8.70 10.74 -0.52
N CYS A 393 -9.17 10.32 0.66
CA CYS A 393 -9.45 8.91 0.97
C CYS A 393 -10.69 8.47 0.18
N GLU A 394 -10.52 7.43 -0.65
CA GLU A 394 -11.58 6.83 -1.43
C GLU A 394 -11.97 5.49 -0.80
N ASP A 395 -13.23 5.38 -0.38
CA ASP A 395 -13.81 4.13 0.11
C ASP A 395 -14.21 3.22 -1.06
N ILE A 396 -13.60 2.05 -1.10
CA ILE A 396 -13.79 1.01 -2.11
C ILE A 396 -14.43 -0.27 -1.53
N THR A 397 -15.04 -0.21 -0.34
CA THR A 397 -15.67 -1.35 0.36
C THR A 397 -16.68 -2.10 -0.52
N GLN A 398 -17.46 -1.37 -1.31
CA GLN A 398 -18.41 -1.89 -2.28
C GLN A 398 -17.81 -2.82 -3.36
N ASN A 399 -16.49 -2.77 -3.59
CA ASN A 399 -15.80 -3.66 -4.51
C ASN A 399 -15.54 -5.04 -3.89
N TYR A 400 -15.55 -5.13 -2.57
CA TYR A 400 -15.20 -6.31 -1.79
C TYR A 400 -16.39 -7.00 -1.14
N LYS A 401 -17.45 -6.25 -0.81
CA LYS A 401 -18.68 -6.81 -0.24
C LYS A 401 -19.92 -6.03 -0.68
N TYR A 402 -21.07 -6.69 -0.57
CA TYR A 402 -22.36 -6.06 -0.80
C TYR A 402 -22.79 -5.25 0.43
N PRO A 403 -23.68 -4.24 0.29
CA PRO A 403 -24.18 -3.48 1.43
C PRO A 403 -24.83 -4.39 2.47
N GLU A 404 -24.60 -4.08 3.74
CA GLU A 404 -25.12 -4.85 4.86
C GLU A 404 -26.67 -4.91 4.83
N GLY A 405 -27.22 -6.08 5.11
CA GLY A 405 -28.66 -6.34 5.11
C GLY A 405 -29.28 -6.52 3.72
N SER A 406 -28.53 -6.28 2.65
CA SER A 406 -29.00 -6.46 1.27
C SER A 406 -29.30 -7.93 0.92
N LEU A 407 -30.12 -8.15 -0.10
CA LEU A 407 -30.43 -9.49 -0.58
C LEU A 407 -29.17 -10.18 -1.13
N GLN A 408 -28.33 -9.43 -1.84
CA GLN A 408 -27.09 -9.95 -2.44
C GLN A 408 -26.08 -10.40 -1.39
N GLU A 409 -25.92 -9.64 -0.30
CA GLU A 409 -25.06 -10.06 0.82
C GLU A 409 -25.55 -11.39 1.41
N LYS A 410 -26.85 -11.50 1.70
CA LYS A 410 -27.46 -12.73 2.23
C LYS A 410 -27.26 -13.92 1.29
N GLU A 411 -27.48 -13.74 0.00
CA GLU A 411 -27.28 -14.78 -1.00
C GLU A 411 -25.83 -15.27 -1.08
N VAL A 412 -24.86 -14.36 -1.05
CA VAL A 412 -23.43 -14.71 -1.07
C VAL A 412 -23.04 -15.42 0.22
N LEU A 413 -23.40 -14.89 1.39
CA LEU A 413 -23.09 -15.52 2.68
C LEU A 413 -23.70 -16.93 2.77
N GLU A 414 -24.97 -17.10 2.42
CA GLU A 414 -25.62 -18.42 2.44
C GLU A 414 -24.98 -19.41 1.46
N ARG A 415 -24.53 -18.94 0.29
CA ARG A 415 -23.77 -19.76 -0.67
C ARG A 415 -22.44 -20.22 -0.07
N VAL A 416 -21.65 -19.29 0.47
CA VAL A 416 -20.36 -19.58 1.12
C VAL A 416 -20.53 -20.56 2.28
N LYS A 417 -21.55 -20.36 3.13
CA LYS A 417 -21.88 -21.26 4.24
C LYS A 417 -22.22 -22.67 3.75
N LYS A 418 -23.09 -22.80 2.74
CA LYS A 418 -23.46 -24.11 2.15
C LYS A 418 -22.26 -24.83 1.53
N GLU A 419 -21.39 -24.10 0.84
CA GLU A 419 -20.16 -24.66 0.26
C GLU A 419 -19.23 -25.20 1.36
N ARG A 420 -19.01 -24.43 2.43
CA ARG A 420 -18.19 -24.86 3.57
C ARG A 420 -18.74 -26.10 4.29
N MET A 421 -20.06 -26.18 4.48
CA MET A 421 -20.72 -27.36 5.06
C MET A 421 -20.43 -28.63 4.25
N LYS A 422 -20.44 -28.54 2.92
CA LYS A 422 -20.17 -29.69 2.02
C LYS A 422 -18.73 -30.19 2.13
N PHE A 423 -17.77 -29.32 2.41
CA PHE A 423 -16.36 -29.68 2.53
C PHE A 423 -15.91 -30.03 3.96
N GLY A 424 -16.86 -30.23 4.89
CA GLY A 424 -16.60 -30.78 6.23
C GLY A 424 -15.75 -29.90 7.13
N LYS A 425 -15.71 -28.58 6.91
CA LYS A 425 -14.75 -27.67 7.55
C LYS A 425 -15.25 -26.78 8.69
N ASP A 426 -16.51 -26.81 9.11
CA ASP A 426 -16.93 -26.07 10.32
C ASP A 426 -18.32 -26.46 10.85
N ASN A 427 -18.42 -26.69 12.17
CA ASN A 427 -19.69 -26.83 12.92
C ASN A 427 -20.17 -25.48 13.51
N GLY A 428 -19.41 -24.39 13.37
CA GLY A 428 -19.73 -23.06 13.91
C GLY A 428 -19.99 -22.06 12.79
N ILE A 429 -21.20 -22.06 12.21
CA ILE A 429 -21.54 -21.23 11.05
C ILE A 429 -22.37 -19.99 11.41
N CYS A 430 -23.07 -20.04 12.53
CA CYS A 430 -23.81 -18.91 13.06
C CYS A 430 -23.25 -18.57 14.44
N PRO A 431 -23.15 -17.27 14.78
CA PRO A 431 -22.92 -16.88 16.17
C PRO A 431 -23.97 -17.58 17.02
N PRO A 432 -23.60 -18.24 18.13
CA PRO A 432 -24.59 -18.70 19.08
C PRO A 432 -25.44 -17.49 19.50
N SER A 433 -26.73 -17.52 19.22
CA SER A 433 -27.63 -16.43 19.59
C SER A 433 -28.05 -16.61 21.04
N PHE A 434 -27.87 -15.56 21.84
CA PHE A 434 -28.48 -15.47 23.16
C PHE A 434 -29.99 -15.23 22.97
N GLN A 435 -30.81 -16.24 23.23
CA GLN A 435 -32.23 -16.06 23.49
C GLN A 435 -32.41 -15.89 24.99
N THR A 436 -32.24 -14.67 25.47
CA THR A 436 -32.36 -14.35 26.90
C THR A 436 -33.72 -13.77 27.20
N ALA A 437 -34.42 -14.33 28.20
CA ALA A 437 -35.70 -13.82 28.68
C ALA A 437 -35.57 -12.45 29.40
N ASN A 438 -34.36 -12.03 29.79
CA ASN A 438 -34.06 -10.83 30.57
C ASN A 438 -32.84 -10.07 30.00
N PRO A 439 -32.96 -9.36 28.87
CA PRO A 439 -31.82 -8.69 28.24
C PRO A 439 -31.30 -7.54 29.11
N LEU A 440 -29.97 -7.40 29.16
CA LEU A 440 -29.26 -6.23 29.66
C LEU A 440 -28.50 -5.66 28.46
N TYR A 441 -28.65 -4.37 28.17
CA TYR A 441 -27.95 -3.75 27.04
C TYR A 441 -26.82 -2.86 27.56
N LEU A 442 -25.69 -2.91 26.86
CA LEU A 442 -24.48 -2.14 27.16
C LEU A 442 -24.06 -1.36 25.93
N PHE A 443 -23.97 -0.04 26.06
CA PHE A 443 -23.45 0.84 25.03
C PHE A 443 -22.22 1.56 25.55
N LEU A 444 -21.11 1.42 24.83
CA LEU A 444 -19.87 2.12 25.10
C LEU A 444 -19.72 3.24 24.08
N LYS A 445 -19.53 4.47 24.56
CA LYS A 445 -19.23 5.62 23.70
C LYS A 445 -17.89 6.21 24.12
N ALA A 446 -16.99 6.26 23.15
CA ALA A 446 -15.64 6.78 23.27
C ALA A 446 -15.38 7.81 22.16
N PRO A 447 -14.41 8.72 22.34
CA PRO A 447 -13.94 9.55 21.24
C PRO A 447 -13.22 8.67 20.20
N SER A 448 -13.34 9.02 18.92
CA SER A 448 -12.65 8.31 17.83
C SER A 448 -11.13 8.45 17.91
N SER A 449 -10.66 9.56 18.51
CA SER A 449 -9.25 9.81 18.76
C SER A 449 -8.99 10.63 20.01
N LEU A 450 -7.77 10.50 20.53
CA LEU A 450 -7.22 11.35 21.59
C LEU A 450 -5.94 12.04 21.09
N PRO A 451 -5.68 13.28 21.49
CA PRO A 451 -4.36 13.88 21.30
C PRO A 451 -3.29 13.02 21.99
N LEU A 452 -2.09 13.00 21.43
CA LEU A 452 -0.93 12.43 22.09
C LEU A 452 -0.77 13.09 23.47
N ARG A 453 -0.69 12.30 24.53
CA ARG A 453 -0.69 12.75 25.94
C ARG A 453 -1.90 13.61 26.35
N GLY A 454 -3.00 13.52 25.61
CA GLY A 454 -4.24 14.23 25.90
C GLY A 454 -5.22 13.42 26.75
N ASP A 455 -6.10 14.14 27.43
CA ASP A 455 -7.19 13.57 28.20
C ASP A 455 -8.44 13.33 27.32
N GLY A 456 -9.27 12.39 27.75
CA GLY A 456 -10.52 12.03 27.09
C GLY A 456 -11.67 11.86 28.07
N GLN A 457 -12.86 11.67 27.53
CA GLN A 457 -14.03 11.29 28.31
C GLN A 457 -14.77 10.15 27.61
N ILE A 458 -15.15 9.15 28.38
CA ILE A 458 -15.93 8.01 27.91
C ILE A 458 -17.25 7.96 28.68
N SER A 459 -18.26 7.39 28.04
CA SER A 459 -19.55 7.12 28.68
C SER A 459 -19.98 5.69 28.43
N VAL A 460 -20.39 5.01 29.50
CA VAL A 460 -20.97 3.68 29.47
C VAL A 460 -22.43 3.78 29.85
N THR A 461 -23.33 3.36 28.96
CA THR A 461 -24.77 3.32 29.21
C THR A 461 -25.22 1.88 29.39
N LEU A 462 -25.85 1.61 30.53
CA LEU A 462 -26.50 0.35 30.85
C LEU A 462 -28.02 0.53 30.78
N ILE A 463 -28.71 -0.33 30.04
CA ILE A 463 -30.17 -0.31 29.92
C ILE A 463 -30.74 -1.63 30.41
N ASN A 464 -31.58 -1.56 31.45
CA ASN A 464 -32.29 -2.71 31.99
C ASN A 464 -33.79 -2.57 31.72
N HIS A 465 -34.36 -3.46 30.90
CA HIS A 465 -35.80 -3.48 30.57
C HIS A 465 -36.59 -4.53 31.36
N SER A 466 -35.98 -5.17 32.35
CA SER A 466 -36.58 -6.21 33.17
C SER A 466 -36.46 -5.87 34.65
N GLU A 467 -36.75 -6.85 35.51
CA GLU A 467 -36.61 -6.75 36.97
C GLU A 467 -35.27 -6.19 37.46
N GLN A 468 -35.23 -5.75 38.72
CA GLN A 468 -34.07 -5.13 39.34
C GLN A 468 -32.84 -6.05 39.30
N LYS A 469 -31.71 -5.55 38.82
CA LYS A 469 -30.47 -6.32 38.65
C LYS A 469 -29.30 -5.73 39.43
N ALA A 470 -28.58 -6.58 40.16
CA ALA A 470 -27.24 -6.27 40.67
C ALA A 470 -26.18 -6.57 39.59
N VAL A 471 -25.52 -5.52 39.10
CA VAL A 471 -24.58 -5.60 37.98
C VAL A 471 -23.18 -5.19 38.44
N GLN A 472 -22.19 -6.00 38.09
CA GLN A 472 -20.78 -5.64 38.19
C GLN A 472 -20.27 -5.16 36.84
N LEU A 473 -19.91 -3.87 36.76
CA LEU A 473 -19.35 -3.26 35.56
C LEU A 473 -17.82 -3.16 35.72
N ALA A 474 -17.08 -3.82 34.84
CA ALA A 474 -15.65 -3.66 34.68
C ALA A 474 -15.35 -2.88 33.39
N ILE A 475 -14.44 -1.91 33.47
CA ILE A 475 -14.00 -1.10 32.33
C ILE A 475 -12.48 -1.20 32.28
N GLY A 476 -11.94 -1.51 31.10
CA GLY A 476 -10.53 -1.71 30.87
C GLY A 476 -10.02 -0.85 29.71
N VAL A 477 -8.77 -0.40 29.80
CA VAL A 477 -8.04 0.26 28.72
C VAL A 477 -6.72 -0.49 28.50
N GLN A 478 -6.50 -0.91 27.26
CA GLN A 478 -5.29 -1.62 26.83
C GLN A 478 -4.63 -0.89 25.66
N ALA A 479 -3.30 -0.80 25.65
CA ALA A 479 -2.56 -0.45 24.45
C ALA A 479 -2.46 -1.68 23.56
N VAL A 480 -2.82 -1.54 22.29
CA VAL A 480 -2.73 -2.62 21.30
C VAL A 480 -1.99 -2.14 20.06
N HIS A 481 -1.21 -3.02 19.44
CA HIS A 481 -0.64 -2.75 18.12
C HIS A 481 -1.73 -2.82 17.04
N TYR A 482 -1.44 -2.30 15.84
CA TYR A 482 -2.37 -2.32 14.71
C TYR A 482 -2.92 -3.70 14.36
N ASN A 483 -2.16 -4.77 14.64
CA ASN A 483 -2.54 -6.16 14.42
C ASN A 483 -3.41 -6.74 15.56
N GLY A 484 -3.85 -5.91 16.51
CA GLY A 484 -4.65 -6.33 17.67
C GLY A 484 -3.87 -7.14 18.70
N VAL A 485 -2.52 -7.18 18.63
CA VAL A 485 -1.69 -7.76 19.70
C VAL A 485 -1.66 -6.79 20.88
N LEU A 486 -1.94 -7.31 22.08
CA LEU A 486 -1.79 -6.57 23.33
C LEU A 486 -0.35 -6.10 23.51
N ALA A 487 -0.18 -4.80 23.73
CA ALA A 487 1.11 -4.18 24.00
C ALA A 487 1.28 -3.90 25.49
N ALA A 488 0.27 -3.33 26.15
CA ALA A 488 0.26 -3.08 27.59
C ALA A 488 -1.16 -2.95 28.15
N GLU A 489 -1.35 -3.31 29.41
CA GLU A 489 -2.56 -2.95 30.17
C GLU A 489 -2.34 -1.59 30.82
N LEU A 490 -3.27 -0.66 30.61
CA LEU A 490 -3.08 0.74 30.99
C LEU A 490 -3.91 1.11 32.21
N TRP A 491 -5.19 0.77 32.21
CA TRP A 491 -6.11 1.21 33.25
C TRP A 491 -7.29 0.28 33.41
N ARG A 492 -7.82 0.18 34.63
CA ARG A 492 -9.04 -0.58 34.95
C ARG A 492 -9.88 0.08 36.03
N LYS A 493 -11.19 -0.13 35.97
CA LYS A 493 -12.13 0.28 37.03
C LYS A 493 -13.28 -0.71 37.14
N LYS A 494 -13.61 -1.08 38.36
CA LYS A 494 -14.77 -1.92 38.70
C LYS A 494 -15.80 -1.11 39.47
N LEU A 495 -17.07 -1.30 39.15
CA LEU A 495 -18.22 -0.63 39.76
C LEU A 495 -19.31 -1.65 40.05
N SER A 496 -19.84 -1.65 41.27
CA SER A 496 -21.03 -2.41 41.64
C SER A 496 -22.24 -1.50 41.57
N LEU A 497 -23.24 -1.89 40.78
CA LEU A 497 -24.40 -1.07 40.44
C LEU A 497 -25.67 -1.87 40.72
N THR A 498 -26.73 -1.17 41.11
CA THR A 498 -28.08 -1.74 41.20
C THR A 498 -28.96 -1.00 40.19
N LEU A 499 -29.39 -1.71 39.15
CA LEU A 499 -30.27 -1.17 38.11
C LEU A 499 -31.71 -1.53 38.46
N SER A 500 -32.56 -0.53 38.66
CA SER A 500 -34.00 -0.73 38.82
C SER A 500 -34.65 -1.18 37.51
N ASP A 501 -35.93 -1.57 37.57
CA ASP A 501 -36.72 -1.91 36.40
C ASP A 501 -36.89 -0.69 35.46
N ASN A 502 -36.79 -0.95 34.15
CA ASN A 502 -36.85 0.04 33.07
C ASN A 502 -35.93 1.27 33.25
N LEU A 503 -34.78 1.07 33.91
CA LEU A 503 -33.81 2.13 34.15
C LEU A 503 -32.70 2.13 33.08
N GLU A 504 -32.43 3.31 32.55
CA GLU A 504 -31.22 3.63 31.82
C GLU A 504 -30.23 4.38 32.73
N LYS A 505 -29.01 3.87 32.85
CA LYS A 505 -27.95 4.48 33.66
C LYS A 505 -26.71 4.73 32.82
N THR A 506 -26.36 6.00 32.66
CA THR A 506 -25.09 6.41 32.04
C THR A 506 -24.05 6.77 33.10
N ILE A 507 -22.83 6.26 32.90
CA ILE A 507 -21.67 6.51 33.75
C ILE A 507 -20.62 7.18 32.88
N THR A 508 -20.23 8.39 33.26
CA THR A 508 -19.20 9.17 32.57
C THR A 508 -17.89 9.10 33.34
N ILE A 509 -16.79 8.83 32.63
CA ILE A 509 -15.47 8.65 33.21
C ILE A 509 -14.46 9.47 32.40
N GLY A 510 -13.63 10.25 33.10
CA GLY A 510 -12.47 10.90 32.51
C GLY A 510 -11.33 9.89 32.32
N LEU A 511 -10.83 9.79 31.10
CA LEU A 511 -9.59 9.09 30.77
C LEU A 511 -8.45 10.11 30.83
N LEU A 512 -7.75 10.17 31.96
CA LEU A 512 -6.63 11.08 32.13
C LEU A 512 -5.33 10.44 31.65
N PHE A 513 -4.49 11.19 30.96
CA PHE A 513 -3.20 10.71 30.46
C PHE A 513 -2.28 10.21 31.58
N SER A 514 -2.36 10.81 32.77
CA SER A 514 -1.64 10.37 33.96
C SER A 514 -1.87 8.89 34.31
N TYR A 515 -2.97 8.29 33.85
CA TYR A 515 -3.24 6.86 34.03
C TYR A 515 -2.39 5.95 33.13
N PHE A 516 -1.77 6.47 32.07
CA PHE A 516 -1.01 5.69 31.08
C PHE A 516 0.37 6.27 30.73
N GLU A 517 0.89 7.20 31.55
CA GLU A 517 2.09 8.00 31.28
C GLU A 517 3.38 7.21 31.00
N GLN A 518 3.54 6.00 31.54
CA GLN A 518 4.80 5.24 31.46
C GLN A 518 4.83 4.12 30.41
N ASN A 519 3.70 3.76 29.76
CA ASN A 519 3.57 2.44 29.14
C ASN A 519 2.84 2.39 27.78
N VAL A 520 2.91 3.44 26.95
CA VAL A 520 2.32 3.37 25.58
C VAL A 520 3.43 3.22 24.54
N PRO A 521 3.66 2.02 23.99
CA PRO A 521 4.61 1.82 22.92
C PRO A 521 4.26 2.64 21.67
N GLU A 522 5.26 2.95 20.85
CA GLU A 522 5.02 3.64 19.58
C GLU A 522 4.11 2.81 18.65
N ASN A 523 3.31 3.50 17.84
CA ASN A 523 2.39 2.89 16.86
C ASN A 523 1.34 1.96 17.50
N THR A 524 0.90 2.29 18.71
CA THR A 524 -0.23 1.63 19.38
C THR A 524 -1.51 2.46 19.35
N PHE A 525 -2.60 1.78 19.62
CA PHE A 525 -3.96 2.28 19.73
C PHE A 525 -4.48 1.95 21.13
N LEU A 526 -5.48 2.70 21.59
CA LEU A 526 -6.14 2.39 22.86
C LEU A 526 -7.39 1.57 22.59
N ARG A 527 -7.43 0.37 23.14
CA ARG A 527 -8.60 -0.49 23.16
C ARG A 527 -9.33 -0.29 24.47
N LEU A 528 -10.54 0.24 24.39
CA LEU A 528 -11.44 0.43 25.51
C LEU A 528 -12.46 -0.72 25.51
N THR A 529 -12.59 -1.38 26.65
CA THR A 529 -13.56 -2.46 26.85
C THR A 529 -14.45 -2.17 28.04
N ALA A 530 -15.70 -2.59 27.95
CA ALA A 530 -16.65 -2.59 29.05
C ALA A 530 -17.31 -3.97 29.13
N MET A 531 -17.28 -4.57 30.32
CA MET A 531 -17.92 -5.85 30.62
C MET A 531 -18.87 -5.67 31.81
N ALA A 532 -20.15 -5.93 31.58
CA ALA A 532 -21.18 -5.88 32.62
C ALA A 532 -21.63 -7.30 32.95
N THR A 533 -21.42 -7.79 34.17
CA THR A 533 -21.84 -9.13 34.61
C THR A 533 -23.01 -9.02 35.58
N TYR A 534 -24.10 -9.73 35.28
CA TYR A 534 -25.22 -9.90 36.20
C TYR A 534 -24.93 -11.00 37.23
N SER A 535 -24.96 -10.64 38.51
CA SER A 535 -24.45 -11.51 39.59
C SER A 535 -25.25 -12.81 39.78
N GLU A 536 -26.54 -12.85 39.46
CA GLU A 536 -27.39 -14.01 39.78
C GLU A 536 -27.40 -15.10 38.69
N SER A 537 -27.18 -14.75 37.42
CA SER A 537 -27.33 -15.70 36.31
C SER A 537 -26.13 -15.78 35.38
N SER A 538 -24.98 -15.21 35.80
CA SER A 538 -23.72 -15.13 35.04
C SER A 538 -23.79 -14.56 33.63
N LEU A 539 -24.92 -13.96 33.26
CA LEU A 539 -25.07 -13.25 31.99
C LEU A 539 -24.13 -12.05 31.98
N SER A 540 -23.40 -11.90 30.88
CA SER A 540 -22.47 -10.80 30.71
C SER A 540 -22.68 -10.11 29.37
N CYS A 541 -22.61 -8.78 29.39
CA CYS A 541 -22.67 -7.94 28.20
C CYS A 541 -21.30 -7.33 27.96
N PHE A 542 -20.92 -7.20 26.69
CA PHE A 542 -19.61 -6.69 26.31
C PHE A 542 -19.69 -5.65 25.19
N ALA A 543 -18.90 -4.59 25.33
CA ALA A 543 -18.71 -3.56 24.32
C ALA A 543 -17.23 -3.17 24.23
N GLN A 544 -16.79 -2.86 23.02
CA GLN A 544 -15.40 -2.51 22.73
C GLN A 544 -15.32 -1.39 21.70
N GLU A 545 -14.44 -0.41 21.96
CA GLU A 545 -14.09 0.66 21.04
C GLU A 545 -12.56 0.78 20.91
N ASP A 546 -12.07 1.06 19.70
CA ASP A 546 -10.65 1.33 19.45
C ASP A 546 -10.47 2.83 19.18
N ILE A 547 -9.57 3.48 19.92
CA ILE A 547 -9.31 4.92 19.87
C ILE A 547 -7.93 5.16 19.26
N ALA A 548 -7.87 6.02 18.25
CA ALA A 548 -6.60 6.44 17.66
C ALA A 548 -5.88 7.49 18.51
N ILE A 549 -4.56 7.39 18.61
CA ILE A 549 -3.75 8.46 19.20
C ILE A 549 -3.29 9.39 18.06
N CYS A 550 -3.64 10.67 18.14
CA CYS A 550 -3.33 11.67 17.12
C CYS A 550 -2.11 12.50 17.53
N LYS A 551 -1.12 12.57 16.65
CA LYS A 551 0.00 13.51 16.77
C LYS A 551 -0.49 14.96 16.55
N PRO A 552 0.27 15.98 17.00
CA PRO A 552 -0.07 17.38 16.77
C PRO A 552 -0.24 17.72 15.29
N HIS A 553 -1.05 18.74 14.99
CA HIS A 553 -1.27 19.15 13.62
C HIS A 553 -0.09 19.96 13.06
N LEU A 554 0.58 19.41 12.05
CA LEU A 554 1.58 20.11 11.25
C LEU A 554 0.89 20.83 10.09
N ALA A 555 1.00 22.15 10.00
CA ALA A 555 0.43 22.93 8.90
C ALA A 555 1.52 23.45 7.96
N ILE A 556 1.24 23.37 6.65
CA ILE A 556 2.12 23.88 5.59
C ILE A 556 1.30 24.86 4.74
N LYS A 557 1.78 26.10 4.63
CA LYS A 557 1.18 27.12 3.77
C LYS A 557 2.17 27.50 2.68
N MET A 558 1.79 27.28 1.42
CA MET A 558 2.52 27.77 0.26
C MET A 558 1.56 28.04 -0.91
N PRO A 559 1.94 28.87 -1.88
CA PRO A 559 1.14 29.12 -3.09
C PRO A 559 0.75 27.84 -3.84
N GLU A 560 -0.46 27.82 -4.42
CA GLU A 560 -0.93 26.71 -5.28
C GLU A 560 -0.23 26.70 -6.65
N LYS A 561 0.26 27.87 -7.09
CA LYS A 561 0.99 28.05 -8.34
C LYS A 561 2.32 28.76 -8.07
N ALA A 562 3.37 28.34 -8.76
CA ALA A 562 4.68 28.96 -8.71
C ALA A 562 5.32 28.96 -10.10
N GLU A 563 6.22 29.91 -10.36
CA GLU A 563 6.98 29.94 -11.60
C GLU A 563 8.29 29.16 -11.46
N GLN A 564 8.67 28.47 -12.54
CA GLN A 564 9.96 27.79 -12.62
C GLN A 564 11.10 28.79 -12.47
N TYR A 565 12.12 28.42 -11.70
CA TYR A 565 13.31 29.22 -11.42
C TYR A 565 13.08 30.50 -10.60
N GLN A 566 11.86 30.76 -10.13
CA GLN A 566 11.57 31.85 -9.19
C GLN A 566 11.56 31.35 -7.73
N PRO A 567 12.01 32.16 -6.76
CA PRO A 567 11.93 31.78 -5.34
C PRO A 567 10.49 31.60 -4.86
N LEU A 568 10.21 30.47 -4.23
CA LEU A 568 8.96 30.13 -3.56
C LEU A 568 9.20 30.06 -2.05
N THR A 569 8.27 30.60 -1.26
CA THR A 569 8.32 30.54 0.20
C THR A 569 7.20 29.64 0.72
N ALA A 570 7.56 28.68 1.58
CA ALA A 570 6.61 27.86 2.32
C ALA A 570 6.72 28.17 3.82
N SER A 571 5.59 28.42 4.46
CA SER A 571 5.49 28.56 5.91
C SER A 571 5.11 27.21 6.52
N VAL A 572 5.86 26.77 7.51
CA VAL A 572 5.61 25.55 8.27
C VAL A 572 5.30 25.95 9.70
N SER A 573 4.18 25.49 10.24
CA SER A 573 3.79 25.77 11.61
C SER A 573 3.29 24.53 12.34
N ILE A 574 3.68 24.37 13.60
CA ILE A 574 3.20 23.33 14.50
C ILE A 574 2.88 23.97 15.84
N GLN A 575 1.66 23.75 16.32
CA GLN A 575 1.24 24.15 17.66
C GLN A 575 1.50 22.99 18.61
N ASN A 576 2.19 23.25 19.72
CA ASN A 576 2.36 22.24 20.75
C ASN A 576 1.07 22.12 21.57
N SER A 577 0.25 21.12 21.23
CA SER A 577 -0.97 20.77 21.95
C SER A 577 -0.73 19.74 23.06
N LEU A 578 0.53 19.45 23.41
CA LEU A 578 0.90 18.52 24.47
C LEU A 578 1.01 19.26 25.81
N ASP A 579 0.90 18.49 26.88
CA ASP A 579 1.09 18.93 28.27
C ASP A 579 2.57 19.18 28.66
N ALA A 580 3.51 18.88 27.77
CA ALA A 580 4.95 18.98 27.99
C ALA A 580 5.68 19.69 26.82
N PRO A 581 6.86 20.27 27.06
CA PRO A 581 7.66 20.89 26.00
C PRO A 581 8.13 19.85 24.98
N MET A 582 8.03 20.21 23.69
CA MET A 582 8.67 19.46 22.61
C MET A 582 10.13 19.88 22.51
N GLU A 583 11.06 18.98 22.82
CA GLU A 583 12.51 19.21 22.80
C GLU A 583 13.17 18.52 21.59
N ASP A 584 14.40 18.93 21.26
CA ASP A 584 15.16 18.39 20.13
C ASP A 584 14.39 18.40 18.80
N CYS A 585 13.60 19.46 18.57
CA CYS A 585 12.75 19.59 17.39
C CYS A 585 13.60 19.68 16.11
N VAL A 586 13.38 18.75 15.18
CA VAL A 586 13.99 18.75 13.84
C VAL A 586 12.90 18.82 12.78
N ILE A 587 12.96 19.82 11.90
CA ILE A 587 12.12 19.88 10.71
C ILE A 587 12.95 19.46 9.51
N SER A 588 12.53 18.39 8.84
CA SER A 588 13.06 17.94 7.56
C SER A 588 12.10 18.31 6.43
N ILE A 589 12.62 18.95 5.38
CA ILE A 589 11.85 19.30 4.18
C ILE A 589 12.40 18.57 2.96
N LEU A 590 11.49 18.00 2.17
CA LEU A 590 11.77 17.24 0.96
C LEU A 590 10.77 17.63 -0.13
N GLY A 591 11.24 17.84 -1.36
CA GLY A 591 10.33 18.01 -2.48
C GLY A 591 11.07 17.87 -3.79
N ARG A 592 10.81 16.81 -4.55
CA ARG A 592 11.44 16.64 -5.86
C ARG A 592 11.03 17.79 -6.77
N GLY A 593 12.00 18.33 -7.50
CA GLY A 593 11.76 19.50 -8.37
C GLY A 593 11.51 20.81 -7.61
N LEU A 594 11.50 20.80 -6.27
CA LEU A 594 11.36 21.99 -5.42
C LEU A 594 12.62 22.26 -4.61
N ILE A 595 13.18 21.22 -3.99
CA ILE A 595 14.34 21.30 -3.09
C ILE A 595 15.41 20.34 -3.57
N HIS A 596 16.65 20.84 -3.71
CA HIS A 596 17.80 20.00 -3.98
C HIS A 596 18.18 19.22 -2.73
N ARG A 597 17.92 17.91 -2.74
CA ARG A 597 18.09 16.98 -1.60
C ARG A 597 17.21 17.38 -0.40
N GLU A 598 17.12 16.49 0.57
CA GLU A 598 16.51 16.80 1.85
C GLU A 598 17.32 17.90 2.57
N ARG A 599 16.62 18.79 3.26
CA ARG A 599 17.23 19.74 4.20
C ARG A 599 16.61 19.55 5.58
N SER A 600 17.44 19.50 6.61
CA SER A 600 17.01 19.36 8.00
C SER A 600 17.46 20.56 8.82
N TYR A 601 16.58 21.05 9.68
CA TYR A 601 16.80 22.23 10.50
C TYR A 601 16.45 21.90 11.95
N ARG A 602 17.37 22.19 12.87
CA ARG A 602 17.14 22.03 14.31
C ARG A 602 16.54 23.30 14.89
N PHE A 603 15.56 23.15 15.76
CA PHE A 603 14.88 24.24 16.45
C PHE A 603 14.97 24.04 17.96
N GLY A 604 14.80 25.14 18.70
CA GLY A 604 14.69 25.10 20.16
C GLY A 604 13.37 24.49 20.63
N SER A 605 13.26 24.31 21.94
CA SER A 605 12.07 23.69 22.54
C SER A 605 10.80 24.51 22.30
N VAL A 606 9.70 23.83 21.99
CA VAL A 606 8.37 24.42 21.82
C VAL A 606 7.58 24.13 23.09
N TRP A 607 7.35 25.15 23.91
CA TRP A 607 6.57 25.02 25.15
C TRP A 607 5.08 24.72 24.88
N PRO A 608 4.35 24.10 25.83
CA PRO A 608 2.91 23.89 25.72
C PRO A 608 2.15 25.15 25.30
N GLU A 609 1.12 24.98 24.46
CA GLU A 609 0.29 26.04 23.86
C GLU A 609 1.02 27.01 22.90
N ASN A 610 2.35 27.01 22.87
CA ASN A 610 3.11 27.82 21.93
C ASN A 610 3.13 27.19 20.53
N THR A 611 3.26 28.04 19.52
CA THR A 611 3.36 27.63 18.12
C THR A 611 4.75 27.92 17.59
N MET A 612 5.43 26.89 17.07
CA MET A 612 6.62 27.09 16.25
C MET A 612 6.17 27.39 14.82
N CYS A 613 6.62 28.50 14.26
CA CYS A 613 6.36 28.89 12.88
C CYS A 613 7.68 29.31 12.23
N THR A 614 7.98 28.75 11.06
CA THR A 614 9.18 29.05 10.30
C THR A 614 8.88 29.11 8.81
N GLN A 615 9.73 29.82 8.06
CA GLN A 615 9.59 29.96 6.62
C GLN A 615 10.81 29.40 5.91
N PHE A 616 10.57 28.62 4.86
CA PHE A 616 11.59 28.05 4.01
C PHE A 616 11.46 28.62 2.61
N GLN A 617 12.57 29.16 2.08
CA GLN A 617 12.66 29.62 0.71
C GLN A 617 13.43 28.61 -0.14
N PHE A 618 12.89 28.28 -1.30
CA PHE A 618 13.50 27.37 -2.28
C PHE A 618 13.04 27.71 -3.70
N THR A 619 13.70 27.14 -4.70
CA THR A 619 13.46 27.50 -6.11
C THR A 619 13.01 26.28 -6.89
N PRO A 620 11.75 26.23 -7.37
CA PRO A 620 11.26 25.15 -8.21
C PRO A 620 12.05 25.03 -9.51
N THR A 621 12.46 23.82 -9.86
CA THR A 621 13.25 23.52 -11.07
C THR A 621 12.50 22.68 -12.09
N HIS A 622 11.42 22.01 -11.69
CA HIS A 622 10.64 21.13 -12.57
C HIS A 622 9.21 21.64 -12.73
N LEU A 623 8.71 21.59 -13.96
CA LEU A 623 7.34 21.97 -14.32
C LEU A 623 6.29 20.94 -13.85
N GLY A 624 5.05 21.38 -13.75
CA GLY A 624 3.89 20.56 -13.40
C GLY A 624 3.65 20.47 -11.89
N LEU A 625 2.80 19.52 -11.49
CA LEU A 625 2.44 19.31 -10.09
C LEU A 625 3.62 18.73 -9.30
N GLN A 626 4.15 19.51 -8.37
CA GLN A 626 5.20 19.10 -7.44
C GLN A 626 4.64 19.05 -6.01
N ARG A 627 5.29 18.26 -5.14
CA ARG A 627 4.89 18.09 -3.74
C ARG A 627 6.04 18.43 -2.81
N LEU A 628 5.76 19.30 -1.84
CA LEU A 628 6.61 19.53 -0.68
C LEU A 628 6.10 18.63 0.45
N THR A 629 6.97 17.80 0.99
CA THR A 629 6.73 16.99 2.18
C THR A 629 7.59 17.55 3.30
N VAL A 630 6.98 17.72 4.47
CA VAL A 630 7.63 18.18 5.69
C VAL A 630 7.46 17.09 6.74
N GLU A 631 8.53 16.80 7.45
CA GLU A 631 8.55 15.91 8.61
C GLU A 631 9.05 16.69 9.82
N VAL A 632 8.45 16.41 10.97
CA VAL A 632 8.89 16.92 12.26
C VAL A 632 9.17 15.73 13.18
N ASP A 633 10.36 15.73 13.76
CA ASP A 633 10.79 14.83 14.82
C ASP A 633 11.08 15.63 16.08
N CYS A 634 10.79 15.05 17.25
CA CYS A 634 11.18 15.58 18.55
C CYS A 634 11.36 14.43 19.56
N ASN A 635 11.68 14.77 20.80
CA ASN A 635 11.75 13.80 21.90
C ASN A 635 10.41 13.07 22.18
N MET A 636 9.27 13.68 21.86
CA MET A 636 7.94 13.14 22.16
C MET A 636 7.37 12.24 21.05
N PHE A 637 7.74 12.47 19.79
CA PHE A 637 7.26 11.71 18.65
C PHE A 637 8.24 11.79 17.48
N GLN A 638 8.24 10.74 16.65
CA GLN A 638 8.97 10.71 15.38
C GLN A 638 7.98 10.63 14.21
N ASN A 639 8.45 10.99 13.01
CA ASN A 639 7.70 10.82 11.76
C ASN A 639 6.33 11.53 11.79
N LEU A 640 6.26 12.78 12.27
CA LEU A 640 5.07 13.61 12.03
C LEU A 640 5.19 14.23 10.65
N THR A 641 4.48 13.68 9.67
CA THR A 641 4.56 14.13 8.28
C THR A 641 3.32 14.92 7.86
N ASN A 642 3.53 15.92 7.01
CA ASN A 642 2.47 16.53 6.21
C ASN A 642 3.05 16.96 4.87
N TYR A 643 2.19 17.29 3.91
CA TYR A 643 2.61 17.71 2.58
C TYR A 643 1.68 18.78 2.04
N GLN A 644 2.18 19.53 1.07
CA GLN A 644 1.40 20.46 0.27
C GLN A 644 1.86 20.34 -1.18
N SER A 645 0.94 20.47 -2.12
CA SER A 645 1.25 20.41 -3.56
C SER A 645 1.23 21.80 -4.19
N VAL A 646 2.10 22.03 -5.17
CA VAL A 646 2.20 23.29 -5.94
C VAL A 646 2.32 22.96 -7.43
N THR A 647 1.61 23.70 -8.27
CA THR A 647 1.72 23.60 -9.73
C THR A 647 2.77 24.58 -10.22
N VAL A 648 3.88 24.06 -10.74
CA VAL A 648 4.98 24.87 -11.28
C VAL A 648 4.75 25.12 -12.76
N VAL A 649 4.64 26.38 -13.16
CA VAL A 649 4.44 26.80 -14.55
C VAL A 649 5.74 27.34 -15.16
N ALA A 650 5.82 27.34 -16.48
CA ALA A 650 6.97 27.92 -17.17
C ALA A 650 7.01 29.44 -16.92
N PRO A 651 8.21 30.06 -16.90
CA PRO A 651 8.31 31.51 -16.77
C PRO A 651 7.58 32.17 -17.95
N GLU A 652 6.79 33.21 -17.69
CA GLU A 652 6.29 34.06 -18.76
C GLU A 652 7.49 34.77 -19.38
N LEU A 653 7.85 34.39 -20.61
CA LEU A 653 8.82 35.14 -21.40
C LEU A 653 8.16 36.48 -21.73
N SER A 654 8.64 37.57 -21.13
CA SER A 654 8.26 38.92 -21.53
C SER A 654 8.55 39.08 -23.02
N ALA A 655 7.50 39.28 -23.81
CA ALA A 655 7.53 39.43 -25.26
C ALA A 655 8.39 40.61 -25.73
#